data_AF-A0A6A6M2Q9-F1
#
_entry.id   AF-A0A6A6M2Q9-F1
#
_cell.length_a   1.000
_cell.length_b   1.000
_cell.length_c   1.000
_cell.angle_alpha   90.00
_cell.angle_beta   90.00
_cell.angle_gamma   90.00
#
_symmetry.space_group_name_H-M   'P 1'
#
loop_
_entity.id
_entity.type
_entity.pdbx_description
1 polymer ?
#
loop_
_entity_poly.entity_id
_entity_poly.type
_entity_poly.pdbx_seq_one_letter_code
_entity_poly.pdbx_strand_id
1 'polypeptide(L)'
;MTVKAVLLDAEEKQVSNNDVRVWLIKLKDVLYDAEDVLDEFECETQRKQLLKLYGSTTKKVGRFFSSSNPFAFSFKMGHKIKQIREQLDEIASHKAKFHLNIRDEGRGSMPKERAMTHSFVNVSDIIGRDKDKENIIRLLQKPNGGEKIDVIPIVGIGGLGKTALSKLVYNDKRVQDHFQLKMWACVSEDFDIKNLIEKIIKCATSDGENRSNLEVEQLQKILREKIGDKKYFLILDDVWNEDSMRWDPLQELLFTGANGSKILVTTRSKKVASIMGTISEPYELSGLPHDKCVALFTRCAFKEGEEKHYPNLLKIGDKIVEKCKGVPLAVKTLASLLLTNKDESYWKFIRDSELWKIEQKENDKILPALRLSYEQLPAYLKKCFAYCSFYPKDYEYTSFALIQLWIAHGLLESTNENEDLEDIGRRYFQELGSRSFFQDFEDYDCYIECKMHDLVHDLALSLTQNEFSAITSTTTHISKSVRHLLFPDFTSLPHGVSTLLQDLEHVRTAVFMRTEEISQSALDLCLSRLKYLRMLDLSESQLEVPLERIGSLKHLRLLFLPEIKMVPNSICKLQNLQSLLLLTEELPNDIRYLISLRFLIFSTKQKCLAKNGLGCLTSLRFLGIVGSKNLEYLFEDMQGLKHLRTLIISKCVSLISLPQSMKYLTALETLIIEDCENLNLTMEEGQADQDWARFSLQRLILKQLPELVEFPEWLLRGSTNTLQLLKLRMCTNLKELPACLQNIVSLQQIVIEYCDELSERCERGEGEDWSKIAHIPEIVLHGSEINSTDDSHIDSTSED
;
A
#
# COMPACT_ATOMS: atom_id res chain seq x y z
N MET A 1 27.20 19.47 23.38
CA MET A 1 25.72 19.51 23.54
C MET A 1 25.10 19.06 22.23
N THR A 2 24.46 17.89 22.20
CA THR A 2 24.02 17.20 20.97
C THR A 2 22.97 18.01 20.20
N VAL A 3 23.10 18.08 18.88
CA VAL A 3 22.14 18.75 17.97
C VAL A 3 20.74 18.16 18.11
N LYS A 4 20.65 16.84 18.35
CA LYS A 4 19.39 16.11 18.58
C LYS A 4 18.48 16.76 19.63
N ALA A 5 19.06 17.23 20.75
CA ALA A 5 18.32 17.71 21.91
C ALA A 5 17.54 19.04 21.67
N VAL A 6 17.72 19.68 20.51
CA VAL A 6 17.01 20.91 20.14
C VAL A 6 16.18 20.78 18.86
N LEU A 7 16.16 19.60 18.23
CA LEU A 7 15.49 19.39 16.94
C LEU A 7 13.99 19.66 17.04
N LEU A 8 13.33 19.12 18.07
CA LEU A 8 11.89 19.32 18.28
C LEU A 8 11.52 20.81 18.40
N ASP A 9 12.28 21.56 19.20
CA ASP A 9 12.02 22.99 19.39
C ASP A 9 12.32 23.79 18.11
N ALA A 10 13.33 23.38 17.33
CA ALA A 10 13.62 23.96 16.03
C ALA A 10 12.53 23.66 15.00
N GLU A 11 12.02 22.44 14.96
CA GLU A 11 10.96 22.00 14.05
C GLU A 11 9.63 22.73 14.27
N GLU A 12 9.30 23.08 15.52
CA GLU A 12 8.14 23.92 15.83
C GLU A 12 8.40 25.38 15.41
N LYS A 13 9.56 25.93 15.77
CA LYS A 13 9.88 27.35 15.53
C LYS A 13 10.08 27.71 14.06
N GLN A 14 10.45 26.76 13.21
CA GLN A 14 10.69 27.00 11.78
C GLN A 14 9.46 27.55 11.03
N VAL A 15 8.25 27.29 11.54
CA VAL A 15 6.99 27.81 10.96
C VAL A 15 6.93 29.33 11.07
N SER A 16 7.48 29.88 12.15
CA SER A 16 7.47 31.31 12.45
C SER A 16 8.82 32.01 12.25
N ASN A 17 9.91 31.26 12.08
CA ASN A 17 11.27 31.79 12.01
C ASN A 17 12.04 31.21 10.81
N ASN A 18 12.27 32.07 9.82
CA ASN A 18 12.95 31.68 8.58
C ASN A 18 14.44 31.32 8.77
N ASP A 19 15.13 31.92 9.74
CA ASP A 19 16.54 31.60 9.97
C ASP A 19 16.71 30.20 10.58
N VAL A 20 15.80 29.81 11.47
CA VAL A 20 15.73 28.44 12.01
C VAL A 20 15.42 27.44 10.89
N ARG A 21 14.52 27.79 9.97
CA ARG A 21 14.20 26.96 8.80
C ARG A 21 15.43 26.74 7.91
N VAL A 22 16.16 27.79 7.56
CA VAL A 22 17.39 27.69 6.75
C VAL A 22 18.46 26.88 7.47
N TRP A 23 18.59 27.03 8.79
CA TRP A 23 19.52 26.26 9.61
C TRP A 23 19.18 24.75 9.62
N LEU A 24 17.90 24.40 9.75
CA LEU A 24 17.44 23.01 9.69
C LEU A 24 17.68 22.38 8.32
N ILE A 25 17.44 23.11 7.22
CA ILE A 25 17.71 22.61 5.86
C ILE A 25 19.20 22.26 5.71
N LYS A 26 20.10 23.15 6.13
CA LYS A 26 21.55 22.89 6.08
C LYS A 26 21.96 21.69 6.93
N LEU A 27 21.39 21.56 8.13
CA LEU A 27 21.64 20.41 8.98
C LEU A 27 21.18 19.11 8.31
N LYS A 28 19.99 19.11 7.71
CA LYS A 28 19.43 17.95 7.02
C LYS A 28 20.30 17.53 5.83
N ASP A 29 20.78 18.48 5.04
CA ASP A 29 21.68 18.23 3.90
C ASP A 29 22.98 17.53 4.35
N VAL A 30 23.63 18.05 5.41
CA VAL A 30 24.88 17.44 5.91
C VAL A 30 24.64 16.06 6.53
N LEU A 31 23.47 15.82 7.12
CA LEU A 31 23.10 14.49 7.61
C LEU A 31 22.87 13.50 6.46
N TYR A 32 22.32 13.96 5.33
CA TYR A 32 22.22 13.13 4.13
C TYR A 32 23.61 12.78 3.58
N ASP A 33 24.55 13.73 3.52
CA ASP A 33 25.94 13.45 3.14
C ASP A 33 26.59 12.42 4.07
N ALA A 34 26.30 12.50 5.38
CA ALA A 34 26.80 11.54 6.36
C ALA A 34 26.22 10.14 6.14
N GLU A 35 24.92 10.02 5.88
CA GLU A 35 24.29 8.76 5.54
C GLU A 35 24.86 8.17 4.24
N ASP A 36 25.06 8.98 3.21
CA ASP A 36 25.63 8.54 1.93
C ASP A 36 27.05 7.96 2.11
N VAL A 37 27.83 8.50 3.07
CA VAL A 37 29.13 7.95 3.45
C VAL A 37 28.98 6.62 4.21
N LEU A 38 28.04 6.52 5.14
CA LEU A 38 27.77 5.26 5.86
C LEU A 38 27.35 4.15 4.90
N ASP A 39 26.49 4.45 3.93
CA ASP A 39 26.03 3.51 2.92
C ASP A 39 27.19 2.99 2.04
N GLU A 40 28.20 3.83 1.74
CA GLU A 40 29.42 3.40 1.03
C GLU A 40 30.24 2.37 1.86
N PHE A 41 30.33 2.56 3.17
CA PHE A 41 30.98 1.61 4.07
C PHE A 41 30.20 0.29 4.19
N GLU A 42 28.87 0.36 4.25
CA GLU A 42 28.00 -0.81 4.25
C GLU A 42 28.20 -1.63 2.96
N CYS A 43 28.16 -0.97 1.81
CA CYS A 43 28.41 -1.59 0.51
C CYS A 43 29.78 -2.29 0.48
N GLU A 44 30.82 -1.64 0.99
CA GLU A 44 32.17 -2.20 1.01
C GLU A 44 32.30 -3.39 1.98
N THR A 45 31.51 -3.39 3.05
CA THR A 45 31.44 -4.49 4.03
C THR A 45 30.78 -5.72 3.40
N GLN A 46 29.63 -5.55 2.75
CA GLN A 46 28.95 -6.61 2.00
C GLN A 46 29.84 -7.17 0.88
N ARG A 47 30.58 -6.31 0.16
CA ARG A 47 31.58 -6.74 -0.85
C ARG A 47 32.62 -7.67 -0.24
N LYS A 48 33.16 -7.31 0.93
CA LYS A 48 34.16 -8.13 1.63
C LYS A 48 33.56 -9.46 2.07
N GLN A 49 32.30 -9.50 2.51
CA GLN A 49 31.61 -10.73 2.87
C GLN A 49 31.43 -11.67 1.68
N LEU A 50 30.98 -11.15 0.53
CA LEU A 50 30.86 -11.94 -0.71
C LEU A 50 32.21 -12.51 -1.18
N LEU A 51 33.31 -11.75 -1.04
CA LEU A 51 34.66 -12.26 -1.35
C LEU A 51 35.12 -13.37 -0.41
N LYS A 52 34.62 -13.41 0.83
CA LYS A 52 34.90 -14.51 1.76
C LYS A 52 34.09 -15.76 1.38
N LEU A 53 32.83 -15.60 0.99
CA LEU A 53 31.92 -16.69 0.65
C LEU A 53 32.19 -17.29 -0.75
N TYR A 54 32.43 -16.44 -1.76
CA TYR A 54 32.46 -16.83 -3.17
C TYR A 54 33.71 -16.35 -3.93
N GLY A 55 34.66 -15.69 -3.27
CA GLY A 55 35.81 -15.05 -3.92
C GLY A 55 36.96 -16.02 -4.24
N SER A 56 37.41 -16.03 -5.50
CA SER A 56 38.66 -16.68 -5.91
C SER A 56 39.89 -15.83 -5.54
N THR A 57 41.07 -16.46 -5.44
CA THR A 57 42.35 -15.77 -5.20
C THR A 57 42.64 -14.70 -6.25
N THR A 58 42.30 -14.95 -7.52
CA THR A 58 42.43 -14.00 -8.63
C THR A 58 41.52 -12.76 -8.47
N LYS A 59 40.28 -12.92 -8.01
CA LYS A 59 39.37 -11.80 -7.72
C LYS A 59 39.87 -10.95 -6.55
N LYS A 60 40.52 -11.57 -5.55
CA LYS A 60 41.13 -10.86 -4.40
C LYS A 60 42.31 -9.98 -4.84
N VAL A 61 43.18 -10.49 -5.72
CA VAL A 61 44.35 -9.75 -6.22
C VAL A 61 43.95 -8.64 -7.21
N GLY A 62 43.01 -8.90 -8.12
CA GLY A 62 42.52 -7.89 -9.07
C GLY A 62 41.92 -6.64 -8.42
N ARG A 63 41.46 -6.74 -7.16
CA ARG A 63 40.88 -5.63 -6.40
C ARG A 63 41.86 -4.48 -6.17
N PHE A 64 43.14 -4.78 -5.93
CA PHE A 64 44.18 -3.77 -5.73
C PHE A 64 44.39 -2.89 -6.97
N PHE A 65 44.02 -3.39 -8.15
CA PHE A 65 44.17 -2.72 -9.44
C PHE A 65 42.82 -2.22 -10.01
N SER A 66 41.73 -2.30 -9.25
CA SER A 66 40.40 -1.85 -9.66
C SER A 66 40.05 -0.47 -9.10
N SER A 67 39.00 0.17 -9.61
CA SER A 67 38.39 1.38 -9.03
C SER A 67 37.84 1.20 -7.61
N SER A 68 37.84 -0.04 -7.09
CA SER A 68 37.42 -0.43 -5.74
C SER A 68 38.63 -0.82 -4.86
N ASN A 69 39.76 -0.12 -5.04
CA ASN A 69 40.96 -0.30 -4.23
C ASN A 69 40.70 0.10 -2.75
N PRO A 70 40.95 -0.78 -1.76
CA PRO A 70 40.69 -0.50 -0.35
C PRO A 70 41.42 0.74 0.21
N PHE A 71 42.64 1.02 -0.26
CA PHE A 71 43.42 2.18 0.20
C PHE A 71 42.87 3.48 -0.36
N ALA A 72 42.56 3.50 -1.67
CA ALA A 72 41.93 4.65 -2.31
C ALA A 72 40.54 4.94 -1.71
N PHE A 73 39.77 3.88 -1.40
CA PHE A 73 38.49 3.98 -0.71
C PHE A 73 38.65 4.62 0.68
N SER A 74 39.58 4.10 1.49
CA SER A 74 39.82 4.58 2.86
C SER A 74 40.25 6.06 2.87
N PHE A 75 41.12 6.46 1.95
CA PHE A 75 41.53 7.85 1.79
C PHE A 75 40.37 8.76 1.37
N LYS A 76 39.59 8.36 0.35
CA LYS A 76 38.40 9.11 -0.11
C LYS A 76 37.38 9.29 1.01
N MET A 77 37.07 8.23 1.76
CA MET A 77 36.12 8.29 2.88
C MET A 77 36.65 9.15 4.03
N GLY A 78 37.95 9.08 4.34
CA GLY A 78 38.58 9.93 5.35
C GLY A 78 38.40 11.42 5.07
N HIS A 79 38.57 11.84 3.81
CA HIS A 79 38.30 13.22 3.39
C HIS A 79 36.83 13.60 3.51
N LYS A 80 35.90 12.74 3.06
CA LYS A 80 34.46 13.00 3.19
C LYS A 80 34.03 13.16 4.66
N ILE A 81 34.49 12.26 5.55
CA ILE A 81 34.21 12.33 6.99
C ILE A 81 34.73 13.64 7.58
N LYS A 82 35.93 14.08 7.18
CA LYS A 82 36.51 15.34 7.63
C LYS A 82 35.64 16.53 7.21
N GLN A 83 35.20 16.57 5.96
CA GLN A 83 34.34 17.64 5.44
C GLN A 83 32.98 17.70 6.16
N ILE A 84 32.33 16.55 6.35
CA ILE A 84 31.07 16.45 7.11
C ILE A 84 31.25 16.99 8.54
N ARG A 85 32.35 16.61 9.20
CA ARG A 85 32.65 17.10 10.56
C ARG A 85 32.81 18.61 10.59
N GLU A 86 33.56 19.19 9.65
CA GLU A 86 33.75 20.64 9.53
C GLU A 86 32.41 21.37 9.31
N GLN A 87 31.55 20.86 8.44
CA GLN A 87 30.21 21.43 8.20
C GLN A 87 29.30 21.31 9.43
N LEU A 88 29.32 20.17 10.14
CA LEU A 88 28.57 20.00 11.40
C LEU A 88 29.06 20.95 12.50
N ASP A 89 30.37 21.17 12.61
CA ASP A 89 30.97 22.11 13.56
C ASP A 89 30.53 23.55 13.25
N GLU A 90 30.47 23.95 11.96
CA GLU A 90 29.94 25.25 11.53
C GLU A 90 28.44 25.41 11.90
N ILE A 91 27.61 24.41 11.59
CA ILE A 91 26.18 24.41 11.91
C ILE A 91 25.94 24.47 13.42
N ALA A 92 26.74 23.73 14.19
CA ALA A 92 26.68 23.75 15.65
C ALA A 92 27.08 25.12 16.22
N SER A 93 28.01 25.84 15.61
CA SER A 93 28.39 27.19 16.04
C SER A 93 27.25 28.22 15.91
N HIS A 94 26.39 28.06 14.90
CA HIS A 94 25.24 28.94 14.68
C HIS A 94 24.05 28.64 15.59
N LYS A 95 23.96 27.41 16.13
CA LYS A 95 22.89 26.98 17.04
C LYS A 95 22.63 27.95 18.20
N ALA A 96 23.70 28.52 18.78
CA ALA A 96 23.60 29.41 19.93
C ALA A 96 22.79 30.69 19.67
N LYS A 97 22.64 31.10 18.40
CA LYS A 97 21.93 32.33 18.00
C LYS A 97 20.40 32.20 18.04
N PHE A 98 19.87 30.97 18.10
CA PHE A 98 18.43 30.72 17.93
C PHE A 98 17.67 30.54 19.26
N HIS A 99 18.35 30.58 20.41
CA HIS A 99 17.75 30.39 21.73
C HIS A 99 16.80 29.17 21.78
N LEU A 100 17.26 28.03 21.24
CA LEU A 100 16.49 26.79 21.20
C LEU A 100 16.51 26.11 22.56
N ASN A 101 15.34 25.67 23.01
CA ASN A 101 15.19 24.96 24.27
C ASN A 101 15.60 23.49 24.11
N ILE A 102 16.25 22.97 25.14
CA ILE A 102 16.54 21.54 25.21
C ILE A 102 15.22 20.83 25.52
N ARG A 103 14.83 19.93 24.63
CA ARG A 103 13.73 18.99 24.86
C ARG A 103 14.28 17.59 24.72
N ASP A 104 14.05 16.77 25.74
CA ASP A 104 14.40 15.36 25.66
C ASP A 104 13.30 14.65 24.88
N GLU A 105 13.69 13.89 23.84
CA GLU A 105 12.80 12.88 23.28
C GLU A 105 12.66 11.81 24.36
N GLY A 106 11.65 11.93 25.21
CA GLY A 106 11.22 10.79 25.98
C GLY A 106 11.05 9.64 24.99
N ARG A 107 11.82 8.55 25.16
CA ARG A 107 11.56 7.28 24.49
C ARG A 107 10.14 6.91 24.88
N GLY A 108 9.17 7.36 24.08
CA GLY A 108 7.80 6.92 24.20
C GLY A 108 7.87 5.40 24.11
N SER A 109 7.43 4.71 25.15
CA SER A 109 7.26 3.28 25.08
C SER A 109 6.45 3.00 23.81
N MET A 110 6.99 2.15 22.93
CA MET A 110 6.23 1.54 21.85
C MET A 110 4.90 1.09 22.45
N PRO A 111 3.75 1.62 21.99
CA PRO A 111 2.47 1.10 22.43
C PRO A 111 2.41 -0.39 22.08
N LYS A 112 1.86 -1.21 22.99
CA LYS A 112 1.49 -2.59 22.64
C LYS A 112 0.56 -2.54 21.42
N GLU A 113 0.71 -3.52 20.52
CA GLU A 113 -0.02 -3.65 19.25
C GLU A 113 -1.45 -3.12 19.35
N ARG A 114 -1.75 -2.11 18.54
CA ARG A 114 -3.14 -1.69 18.33
C ARG A 114 -3.77 -2.73 17.42
N ALA A 115 -4.67 -3.55 17.98
CA ALA A 115 -5.56 -4.35 17.14
C ALA A 115 -6.29 -3.40 16.18
N MET A 116 -6.21 -3.66 14.88
CA MET A 116 -7.08 -2.96 13.93
C MET A 116 -8.51 -3.37 14.29
N THR A 117 -9.26 -2.46 14.90
CA THR A 117 -10.72 -2.56 14.95
C THR A 117 -11.21 -2.36 13.52
N HIS A 118 -11.40 -3.47 12.80
CA HIS A 118 -12.09 -3.64 11.51
C HIS A 118 -12.17 -2.36 10.66
N SER A 119 -11.18 -2.21 9.76
CA SER A 119 -11.01 -1.05 8.89
C SER A 119 -11.71 -1.16 7.53
N PHE A 120 -12.38 -2.28 7.28
CA PHE A 120 -13.27 -2.43 6.13
C PHE A 120 -14.45 -1.47 6.30
N VAL A 121 -14.61 -0.53 5.38
CA VAL A 121 -15.79 0.35 5.40
C VAL A 121 -16.95 -0.46 4.83
N ASN A 122 -17.70 -1.14 5.70
CA ASN A 122 -18.94 -1.74 5.28
C ASN A 122 -19.94 -0.63 4.95
N VAL A 123 -20.85 -0.85 4.00
CA VAL A 123 -21.91 0.11 3.67
C VAL A 123 -22.77 0.40 4.93
N SER A 124 -22.89 -0.59 5.82
CA SER A 124 -23.51 -0.45 7.15
C SER A 124 -22.80 0.53 8.08
N ASP A 125 -21.54 0.90 7.80
CA ASP A 125 -20.77 1.83 8.62
C ASP A 125 -21.03 3.30 8.32
N ILE A 126 -21.78 3.63 7.26
CA ILE A 126 -22.02 5.01 6.88
C ILE A 126 -23.22 5.55 7.64
N ILE A 127 -22.96 6.37 8.67
CA ILE A 127 -23.98 6.92 9.57
C ILE A 127 -24.57 8.23 9.01
N GLY A 128 -25.89 8.35 9.02
CA GLY A 128 -26.60 9.63 8.87
C GLY A 128 -26.74 10.15 7.44
N ARG A 129 -26.58 9.29 6.43
CA ARG A 129 -26.70 9.63 5.00
C ARG A 129 -27.94 9.06 4.33
N ASP A 130 -28.88 8.49 5.07
CA ASP A 130 -30.08 7.85 4.52
C ASP A 130 -30.95 8.81 3.70
N LYS A 131 -31.17 10.02 4.22
CA LYS A 131 -31.94 11.07 3.54
C LYS A 131 -31.26 11.53 2.26
N ASP A 132 -29.94 11.74 2.30
CA ASP A 132 -29.16 12.14 1.14
C ASP A 132 -29.21 11.04 0.06
N LYS A 133 -29.01 9.77 0.46
CA LYS A 133 -29.09 8.60 -0.43
C LYS A 133 -30.45 8.56 -1.14
N GLU A 134 -31.53 8.71 -0.39
CA GLU A 134 -32.89 8.68 -0.93
C GLU A 134 -33.15 9.84 -1.89
N ASN A 135 -32.64 11.03 -1.62
CA ASN A 135 -32.76 12.18 -2.53
C ASN A 135 -32.03 11.93 -3.86
N ILE A 136 -30.81 11.39 -3.82
CA ILE A 136 -30.05 11.08 -5.03
C ILE A 136 -30.75 9.97 -5.82
N ILE A 137 -31.26 8.92 -5.17
CA ILE A 137 -32.01 7.86 -5.86
C ILE A 137 -33.26 8.41 -6.55
N ARG A 138 -33.98 9.35 -5.93
CA ARG A 138 -35.10 10.05 -6.58
C ARG A 138 -34.67 10.83 -7.81
N LEU A 139 -33.50 11.48 -7.78
CA LEU A 139 -32.95 12.16 -8.97
C LEU A 139 -32.60 11.15 -10.08
N LEU A 140 -32.03 10.01 -9.73
CA LEU A 140 -31.70 8.94 -10.68
C LEU A 140 -32.95 8.33 -11.33
N GLN A 141 -34.07 8.26 -10.61
CA GLN A 141 -35.34 7.68 -11.09
C GLN A 141 -36.20 8.68 -11.89
N LYS A 142 -35.90 9.98 -11.86
CA LYS A 142 -36.67 10.97 -12.62
C LYS A 142 -36.51 10.73 -14.14
N PRO A 143 -37.61 10.72 -14.91
CA PRO A 143 -37.53 10.67 -16.36
C PRO A 143 -36.84 11.93 -16.90
N ASN A 144 -36.03 11.77 -17.95
CA ASN A 144 -35.23 12.87 -18.49
C ASN A 144 -36.13 14.02 -18.99
N GLY A 145 -35.73 15.27 -18.70
CA GLY A 145 -36.48 16.48 -19.03
C GLY A 145 -36.31 16.99 -20.47
N GLY A 146 -35.70 16.21 -21.36
CA GLY A 146 -35.46 16.56 -22.77
C GLY A 146 -34.10 16.14 -23.31
N GLU A 147 -33.10 15.93 -22.45
CA GLU A 147 -31.76 15.47 -22.82
C GLU A 147 -31.63 13.94 -22.82
N LYS A 148 -30.65 13.43 -23.59
CA LYS A 148 -30.43 11.99 -23.74
C LYS A 148 -29.86 11.35 -22.46
N ILE A 149 -29.05 12.08 -21.69
CA ILE A 149 -28.37 11.63 -20.47
C ILE A 149 -28.35 12.77 -19.45
N ASP A 150 -28.68 12.49 -18.19
CA ASP A 150 -28.62 13.50 -17.13
C ASP A 150 -27.31 13.39 -16.34
N VAL A 151 -26.66 14.53 -16.09
CA VAL A 151 -25.49 14.66 -15.21
C VAL A 151 -25.93 15.33 -13.91
N ILE A 152 -25.72 14.64 -12.79
CA ILE A 152 -26.13 15.05 -11.44
C ILE A 152 -24.86 15.35 -10.63
N PRO A 153 -24.51 16.63 -10.41
CA PRO A 153 -23.37 16.97 -9.56
C PRO A 153 -23.74 16.92 -8.08
N ILE A 154 -22.89 16.29 -7.26
CA ILE A 154 -22.85 16.39 -5.80
C ILE A 154 -21.69 17.33 -5.44
N VAL A 155 -22.01 18.44 -4.78
CA VAL A 155 -21.03 19.47 -4.42
C VAL A 155 -20.90 19.60 -2.93
N GLY A 156 -19.67 19.70 -2.43
CA GLY A 156 -19.42 19.97 -1.03
C GLY A 156 -17.93 19.99 -0.70
N ILE A 157 -17.57 20.59 0.45
CA ILE A 157 -16.18 20.68 0.91
C ILE A 157 -15.53 19.29 1.08
N GLY A 158 -14.21 19.27 1.15
CA GLY A 158 -13.45 18.03 1.36
C GLY A 158 -13.81 17.35 2.69
N GLY A 159 -13.79 16.01 2.71
CA GLY A 159 -14.05 15.21 3.92
C GLY A 159 -15.53 15.09 4.34
N LEU A 160 -16.48 15.69 3.60
CA LEU A 160 -17.93 15.57 3.88
C LEU A 160 -18.53 14.18 3.64
N GLY A 161 -17.83 13.29 2.95
CA GLY A 161 -18.33 11.97 2.59
C GLY A 161 -19.13 11.93 1.28
N LYS A 162 -18.76 12.74 0.28
CA LYS A 162 -19.35 12.68 -1.07
C LYS A 162 -19.15 11.29 -1.70
N THR A 163 -17.91 10.80 -1.75
CA THR A 163 -17.57 9.46 -2.18
C THR A 163 -18.32 8.38 -1.39
N ALA A 164 -18.45 8.53 -0.07
CA ALA A 164 -19.22 7.60 0.77
C ALA A 164 -20.71 7.56 0.39
N LEU A 165 -21.33 8.72 0.14
CA LEU A 165 -22.70 8.82 -0.36
C LEU A 165 -22.85 8.19 -1.76
N SER A 166 -21.88 8.42 -2.65
CA SER A 166 -21.86 7.80 -3.98
C SER A 166 -21.75 6.27 -3.89
N LYS A 167 -20.95 5.73 -2.97
CA LYS A 167 -20.86 4.28 -2.70
C LYS A 167 -22.19 3.71 -2.21
N LEU A 168 -22.88 4.40 -1.30
CA LEU A 168 -24.22 4.03 -0.83
C LEU A 168 -25.23 3.94 -1.98
N VAL A 169 -25.21 4.91 -2.88
CA VAL A 169 -26.13 4.95 -4.03
C VAL A 169 -25.77 3.87 -5.06
N TYR A 170 -24.49 3.71 -5.39
CA TYR A 170 -24.00 2.74 -6.36
C TYR A 170 -24.35 1.29 -5.99
N ASN A 171 -24.31 0.99 -4.69
CA ASN A 171 -24.59 -0.34 -4.15
C ASN A 171 -26.08 -0.56 -3.79
N ASP A 172 -26.95 0.45 -3.93
CA ASP A 172 -28.38 0.28 -3.63
C ASP A 172 -29.06 -0.64 -4.66
N LYS A 173 -29.83 -1.62 -4.18
CA LYS A 173 -30.51 -2.61 -5.03
C LYS A 173 -31.39 -1.97 -6.10
N ARG A 174 -32.06 -0.85 -5.78
CA ARG A 174 -32.91 -0.13 -6.75
C ARG A 174 -32.10 0.46 -7.91
N VAL A 175 -30.84 0.82 -7.66
CA VAL A 175 -29.93 1.30 -8.70
C VAL A 175 -29.38 0.12 -9.51
N GLN A 176 -29.02 -0.97 -8.83
CA GLN A 176 -28.57 -2.21 -9.48
C GLN A 176 -29.62 -2.76 -10.46
N ASP A 177 -30.89 -2.78 -10.05
CA ASP A 177 -32.00 -3.31 -10.87
C ASP A 177 -32.39 -2.36 -12.03
N HIS A 178 -32.03 -1.07 -11.95
CA HIS A 178 -32.47 -0.04 -12.89
C HIS A 178 -31.52 0.23 -14.06
N PHE A 179 -30.23 -0.09 -13.91
CA PHE A 179 -29.18 0.16 -14.89
C PHE A 179 -28.52 -1.15 -15.33
N GLN A 180 -28.39 -1.34 -16.65
CA GLN A 180 -27.78 -2.53 -17.23
C GLN A 180 -26.26 -2.55 -17.10
N LEU A 181 -25.65 -1.37 -16.98
CA LEU A 181 -24.22 -1.19 -16.86
C LEU A 181 -23.93 -0.16 -15.77
N LYS A 182 -23.03 -0.48 -14.84
CA LYS A 182 -22.58 0.44 -13.81
C LYS A 182 -21.07 0.60 -13.90
N MET A 183 -20.59 1.84 -13.82
CA MET A 183 -19.18 2.18 -13.97
C MET A 183 -18.80 3.20 -12.90
N TRP A 184 -17.56 3.13 -12.41
CA TRP A 184 -17.02 4.08 -11.43
C TRP A 184 -15.61 4.46 -11.84
N ALA A 185 -15.34 5.74 -12.09
CA ALA A 185 -14.01 6.24 -12.37
C ALA A 185 -13.67 7.43 -11.47
N CYS A 186 -12.48 7.43 -10.87
CA CYS A 186 -11.93 8.60 -10.20
C CYS A 186 -11.17 9.48 -11.21
N VAL A 187 -11.38 10.80 -11.15
CA VAL A 187 -10.79 11.77 -12.08
C VAL A 187 -9.53 12.38 -11.46
N SER A 188 -8.39 12.21 -12.13
CA SER A 188 -7.12 12.77 -11.66
C SER A 188 -7.04 14.29 -11.87
N GLU A 189 -6.26 14.99 -11.03
CA GLU A 189 -6.04 16.44 -11.13
C GLU A 189 -5.46 16.88 -12.50
N ASP A 190 -4.52 16.12 -13.08
CA ASP A 190 -3.91 16.44 -14.39
C ASP A 190 -4.88 16.36 -15.58
N PHE A 191 -6.10 15.85 -15.35
CA PHE A 191 -7.17 15.67 -16.31
C PHE A 191 -6.71 15.16 -17.68
N ASP A 192 -6.41 13.86 -17.73
CA ASP A 192 -6.04 13.15 -18.96
C ASP A 192 -7.24 12.36 -19.48
N ILE A 193 -7.81 12.82 -20.60
CA ILE A 193 -8.99 12.21 -21.22
C ILE A 193 -8.71 10.76 -21.66
N LYS A 194 -7.50 10.46 -22.17
CA LYS A 194 -7.14 9.10 -22.61
C LYS A 194 -7.21 8.14 -21.43
N ASN A 195 -6.53 8.48 -20.34
CA ASN A 195 -6.51 7.67 -19.12
C ASN A 195 -7.90 7.53 -18.50
N LEU A 196 -8.70 8.61 -18.49
CA LEU A 196 -10.06 8.54 -17.98
C LEU A 196 -10.95 7.60 -18.81
N ILE A 197 -10.85 7.63 -20.14
CA ILE A 197 -11.57 6.71 -21.01
C ILE A 197 -11.12 5.26 -20.77
N GLU A 198 -9.81 5.02 -20.64
CA GLU A 198 -9.28 3.69 -20.32
C GLU A 198 -9.85 3.15 -19.00
N LYS A 199 -9.91 3.99 -17.95
CA LYS A 199 -10.53 3.63 -16.67
C LYS A 199 -12.01 3.30 -16.82
N ILE A 200 -12.77 4.11 -17.55
CA ILE A 200 -14.20 3.87 -17.78
C ILE A 200 -14.41 2.56 -18.56
N ILE A 201 -13.62 2.32 -19.62
CA ILE A 201 -13.68 1.09 -20.41
C ILE A 201 -13.36 -0.13 -19.52
N LYS A 202 -12.33 -0.05 -18.69
CA LYS A 202 -11.96 -1.11 -17.75
C LYS A 202 -13.10 -1.44 -16.79
N CYS A 203 -13.86 -0.44 -16.34
CA CYS A 203 -15.07 -0.69 -15.54
C CYS A 203 -16.24 -1.26 -16.36
N ALA A 204 -16.29 -0.93 -17.65
CA ALA A 204 -17.33 -1.41 -18.55
C ALA A 204 -17.09 -2.87 -19.02
N THR A 205 -15.86 -3.38 -18.90
CA THR A 205 -15.48 -4.72 -19.35
C THR A 205 -15.10 -5.63 -18.18
N SER A 206 -15.48 -6.90 -18.29
CA SER A 206 -15.08 -7.94 -17.32
C SER A 206 -13.71 -8.55 -17.64
N ASP A 207 -13.04 -8.08 -18.69
CA ASP A 207 -11.74 -8.57 -19.15
C ASP A 207 -10.60 -7.70 -18.60
N GLY A 208 -9.57 -8.34 -18.06
CA GLY A 208 -8.37 -7.68 -17.54
C GLY A 208 -7.38 -7.27 -18.63
N GLU A 209 -7.85 -7.00 -19.86
CA GLU A 209 -6.98 -6.68 -20.99
C GLU A 209 -6.30 -5.31 -20.79
N ASN A 210 -4.98 -5.30 -20.92
CA ASN A 210 -4.23 -4.04 -20.93
C ASN A 210 -4.41 -3.34 -22.27
N ARG A 211 -5.02 -2.15 -22.26
CA ARG A 211 -5.38 -1.36 -23.44
C ARG A 211 -4.60 -0.04 -23.56
N SER A 212 -3.54 0.12 -22.77
CA SER A 212 -2.72 1.35 -22.69
C SER A 212 -2.09 1.80 -24.01
N ASN A 213 -1.93 0.87 -24.95
CA ASN A 213 -1.27 1.11 -26.25
C ASN A 213 -2.26 1.60 -27.33
N LEU A 214 -3.54 1.71 -27.02
CA LEU A 214 -4.56 2.16 -27.97
C LEU A 214 -4.59 3.68 -28.08
N GLU A 215 -4.82 4.17 -29.29
CA GLU A 215 -5.07 5.59 -29.54
C GLU A 215 -6.49 5.99 -29.10
N VAL A 216 -6.71 7.29 -28.86
CA VAL A 216 -8.00 7.82 -28.41
C VAL A 216 -9.16 7.42 -29.32
N GLU A 217 -8.94 7.39 -30.65
CA GLU A 217 -9.97 6.97 -31.62
C GLU A 217 -10.40 5.51 -31.43
N GLN A 218 -9.44 4.63 -31.16
CA GLN A 218 -9.70 3.20 -30.90
C GLN A 218 -10.42 3.02 -29.56
N LEU A 219 -9.97 3.72 -28.51
CA LEU A 219 -10.60 3.73 -27.20
C LEU A 219 -12.04 4.24 -27.28
N GLN A 220 -12.27 5.33 -28.03
CA GLN A 220 -13.61 5.88 -28.29
C GLN A 220 -14.52 4.85 -28.97
N LYS A 221 -14.03 4.14 -30.00
CA LYS A 221 -14.82 3.11 -30.68
C LYS A 221 -15.23 1.99 -29.71
N ILE A 222 -14.29 1.51 -28.89
CA ILE A 222 -14.55 0.48 -27.87
C ILE A 222 -15.57 0.98 -26.85
N LEU A 223 -15.39 2.18 -26.33
CA LEU A 223 -16.32 2.76 -25.35
C LEU A 223 -17.73 2.83 -25.92
N ARG A 224 -17.88 3.35 -27.15
CA ARG A 224 -19.17 3.45 -27.85
C ARG A 224 -19.83 2.10 -28.07
N GLU A 225 -19.07 1.08 -28.45
CA GLU A 225 -19.58 -0.30 -28.59
C GLU A 225 -20.08 -0.86 -27.25
N LYS A 226 -19.43 -0.53 -26.13
CA LYS A 226 -19.82 -1.05 -24.80
C LYS A 226 -21.03 -0.33 -24.20
N ILE A 227 -21.17 0.98 -24.43
CA ILE A 227 -22.24 1.79 -23.81
C ILE A 227 -23.43 2.07 -24.73
N GLY A 228 -23.25 2.01 -26.06
CA GLY A 228 -24.18 2.59 -27.05
C GLY A 228 -25.64 2.16 -26.94
N ASP A 229 -25.88 0.88 -26.65
CA ASP A 229 -27.26 0.34 -26.55
C ASP A 229 -27.71 0.09 -25.11
N LYS A 230 -26.89 0.46 -24.12
CA LYS A 230 -27.15 0.15 -22.72
C LYS A 230 -27.56 1.38 -21.94
N LYS A 231 -28.50 1.19 -21.03
CA LYS A 231 -28.82 2.15 -20.00
C LYS A 231 -27.78 2.04 -18.89
N TYR A 232 -26.87 3.00 -18.81
CA TYR A 232 -25.75 2.94 -17.88
C TYR A 232 -25.84 3.96 -16.74
N PHE A 233 -25.17 3.66 -15.64
CA PHE A 233 -24.91 4.56 -14.53
C PHE A 233 -23.40 4.71 -14.34
N LEU A 234 -22.89 5.93 -14.51
CA LEU A 234 -21.47 6.24 -14.37
C LEU A 234 -21.25 7.20 -13.20
N ILE A 235 -20.32 6.85 -12.30
CA ILE A 235 -19.82 7.76 -11.27
C ILE A 235 -18.47 8.32 -11.73
N LEU A 236 -18.38 9.64 -11.79
CA LEU A 236 -17.12 10.38 -11.93
C LEU A 236 -16.80 11.01 -10.57
N ASP A 237 -15.88 10.39 -9.83
CA ASP A 237 -15.53 10.80 -8.47
C ASP A 237 -14.39 11.82 -8.46
N ASP A 238 -14.49 12.78 -7.53
CA ASP A 238 -13.58 13.91 -7.23
C ASP A 238 -13.09 14.69 -8.46
N VAL A 239 -14.02 15.32 -9.16
CA VAL A 239 -13.73 16.10 -10.36
C VAL A 239 -13.24 17.51 -10.02
N TRP A 240 -12.10 17.91 -10.60
CA TRP A 240 -11.41 19.18 -10.30
C TRP A 240 -11.31 20.18 -11.45
N ASN A 241 -11.22 19.71 -12.70
CA ASN A 241 -10.87 20.57 -13.83
C ASN A 241 -12.00 21.56 -14.17
N GLU A 242 -11.69 22.86 -14.16
CA GLU A 242 -12.64 23.94 -14.42
C GLU A 242 -12.62 24.45 -15.87
N ASP A 243 -11.84 23.83 -16.75
CA ASP A 243 -11.80 24.14 -18.18
C ASP A 243 -12.91 23.41 -18.93
N SER A 244 -13.94 24.14 -19.33
CA SER A 244 -15.09 23.59 -20.05
C SER A 244 -14.69 22.92 -21.38
N MET A 245 -13.69 23.46 -22.09
CA MET A 245 -13.29 22.93 -23.40
C MET A 245 -12.68 21.53 -23.31
N ARG A 246 -12.15 21.14 -22.13
CA ARG A 246 -11.62 19.79 -21.92
C ARG A 246 -12.73 18.78 -21.61
N TRP A 247 -13.92 19.23 -21.24
CA TRP A 247 -15.07 18.37 -20.93
C TRP A 247 -15.92 18.02 -22.15
N ASP A 248 -16.06 18.95 -23.10
CA ASP A 248 -16.87 18.75 -24.30
C ASP A 248 -16.54 17.43 -25.03
N PRO A 249 -15.26 17.05 -25.25
CA PRO A 249 -14.93 15.79 -25.92
C PRO A 249 -15.39 14.56 -25.13
N LEU A 250 -15.22 14.55 -23.80
CA LEU A 250 -15.65 13.43 -22.95
C LEU A 250 -17.18 13.31 -22.96
N GLN A 251 -17.87 14.45 -22.92
CA GLN A 251 -19.32 14.50 -22.93
C GLN A 251 -19.90 13.96 -24.25
N GLU A 252 -19.31 14.33 -25.39
CA GLU A 252 -19.66 13.77 -26.71
C GLU A 252 -19.51 12.24 -26.78
N LEU A 253 -18.48 11.70 -26.12
CA LEU A 253 -18.25 10.25 -26.05
C LEU A 253 -19.34 9.55 -25.22
N LEU A 254 -19.66 10.11 -24.06
CA LEU A 254 -20.59 9.52 -23.10
C LEU A 254 -22.06 9.64 -23.55
N PHE A 255 -22.41 10.64 -24.37
CA PHE A 255 -23.77 10.83 -24.91
C PHE A 255 -24.23 9.75 -25.92
N THR A 256 -23.41 8.76 -26.21
CA THR A 256 -23.78 7.67 -27.14
C THR A 256 -24.72 6.62 -26.54
N GLY A 257 -24.84 6.50 -25.21
CA GLY A 257 -25.67 5.47 -24.56
C GLY A 257 -27.19 5.62 -24.69
N ALA A 258 -27.94 4.64 -24.15
CA ALA A 258 -29.40 4.59 -24.25
C ALA A 258 -30.10 5.66 -23.37
N ASN A 259 -31.32 6.05 -23.76
CA ASN A 259 -32.13 7.01 -23.01
C ASN A 259 -32.33 6.58 -21.56
N GLY A 260 -32.21 7.55 -20.65
CA GLY A 260 -32.30 7.31 -19.21
C GLY A 260 -30.99 6.86 -18.55
N SER A 261 -29.87 6.85 -19.29
CA SER A 261 -28.54 6.77 -18.68
C SER A 261 -28.29 7.99 -17.79
N LYS A 262 -27.53 7.81 -16.70
CA LYS A 262 -27.26 8.84 -15.70
C LYS A 262 -25.77 8.89 -15.36
N ILE A 263 -25.25 10.10 -15.17
CA ILE A 263 -23.89 10.33 -14.68
C ILE A 263 -23.98 11.06 -13.34
N LEU A 264 -23.33 10.51 -12.31
CA LEU A 264 -23.18 11.16 -11.01
C LEU A 264 -21.76 11.71 -10.90
N VAL A 265 -21.64 13.01 -10.68
CA VAL A 265 -20.34 13.68 -10.54
C VAL A 265 -20.16 14.09 -9.08
N THR A 266 -19.02 13.82 -8.46
CA THR A 266 -18.69 14.45 -7.17
C THR A 266 -17.61 15.51 -7.36
N THR A 267 -17.75 16.67 -6.72
CA THR A 267 -16.75 17.74 -6.81
C THR A 267 -16.75 18.64 -5.57
N ARG A 268 -15.65 19.37 -5.37
CA ARG A 268 -15.54 20.45 -4.37
C ARG A 268 -15.83 21.81 -4.98
N SER A 269 -15.84 21.94 -6.31
CA SER A 269 -16.02 23.22 -7.00
C SER A 269 -17.45 23.37 -7.52
N LYS A 270 -18.14 24.44 -7.09
CA LYS A 270 -19.44 24.83 -7.66
C LYS A 270 -19.33 25.15 -9.15
N LYS A 271 -18.16 25.64 -9.60
CA LYS A 271 -17.91 25.95 -11.01
C LYS A 271 -17.85 24.69 -11.86
N VAL A 272 -17.12 23.66 -11.41
CA VAL A 272 -17.13 22.33 -12.07
C VAL A 272 -18.53 21.77 -12.17
N ALA A 273 -19.31 21.86 -11.08
CA ALA A 273 -20.69 21.40 -11.07
C ALA A 273 -21.58 22.14 -12.09
N SER A 274 -21.39 23.45 -12.25
CA SER A 274 -22.11 24.24 -13.27
C SER A 274 -21.68 23.93 -14.71
N ILE A 275 -20.42 23.54 -14.91
CA ILE A 275 -19.89 23.17 -16.23
C ILE A 275 -20.45 21.81 -16.66
N MET A 276 -20.49 20.83 -15.75
CA MET A 276 -20.87 19.46 -16.09
C MET A 276 -22.36 19.15 -15.89
N GLY A 277 -23.03 19.85 -14.98
CA GLY A 277 -24.39 19.53 -14.58
C GLY A 277 -25.41 19.83 -15.67
N THR A 278 -26.32 18.88 -15.93
CA THR A 278 -27.46 19.10 -16.82
C THR A 278 -28.76 19.38 -16.08
N ILE A 279 -28.76 19.17 -14.75
CA ILE A 279 -29.86 19.54 -13.88
C ILE A 279 -29.76 21.01 -13.45
N SER A 280 -30.91 21.64 -13.20
CA SER A 280 -31.02 23.07 -12.93
C SER A 280 -30.21 23.54 -11.72
N GLU A 281 -30.08 22.70 -10.70
CA GLU A 281 -29.31 23.00 -9.48
C GLU A 281 -28.52 21.77 -9.03
N PRO A 282 -27.22 21.91 -8.71
CA PRO A 282 -26.41 20.82 -8.19
C PRO A 282 -26.89 20.40 -6.78
N TYR A 283 -26.66 19.13 -6.42
CA TYR A 283 -26.96 18.64 -5.09
C TYR A 283 -25.87 19.09 -4.09
N GLU A 284 -26.17 20.14 -3.31
CA GLU A 284 -25.27 20.60 -2.26
C GLU A 284 -25.32 19.68 -1.04
N LEU A 285 -24.23 18.95 -0.80
CA LEU A 285 -24.12 18.06 0.35
C LEU A 285 -23.80 18.85 1.62
N SER A 286 -24.68 18.77 2.62
CA SER A 286 -24.46 19.39 3.92
C SER A 286 -23.60 18.53 4.85
N GLY A 287 -23.07 19.17 5.90
CA GLY A 287 -22.51 18.49 7.05
C GLY A 287 -23.50 17.49 7.66
N LEU A 288 -22.97 16.46 8.34
CA LEU A 288 -23.79 15.54 9.09
C LEU A 288 -24.51 16.27 10.23
N PRO A 289 -25.76 15.88 10.55
CA PRO A 289 -26.44 16.34 11.76
C PRO A 289 -25.61 16.05 13.01
N HIS A 290 -25.70 16.93 14.01
CA HIS A 290 -24.89 16.86 15.24
C HIS A 290 -25.03 15.52 15.97
N ASP A 291 -26.25 15.01 16.10
CA ASP A 291 -26.53 13.70 16.72
C ASP A 291 -25.82 12.55 15.99
N LYS A 292 -25.77 12.61 14.66
CA LYS A 292 -25.07 11.62 13.83
C LYS A 292 -23.56 11.76 13.94
N CYS A 293 -23.03 12.97 14.09
CA CYS A 293 -21.61 13.17 14.39
C CYS A 293 -21.24 12.64 15.77
N VAL A 294 -22.06 12.84 16.80
CA VAL A 294 -21.82 12.28 18.14
C VAL A 294 -21.86 10.75 18.10
N ALA A 295 -22.80 10.15 17.37
CA ALA A 295 -22.85 8.71 17.18
C ALA A 295 -21.59 8.18 16.48
N LEU A 296 -21.17 8.83 15.39
CA LEU A 296 -19.94 8.49 14.68
C LEU A 296 -18.70 8.63 15.58
N PHE A 297 -18.60 9.74 16.32
CA PHE A 297 -17.51 10.00 17.25
C PHE A 297 -17.44 8.91 18.33
N THR A 298 -18.57 8.59 18.95
CA THR A 298 -18.64 7.62 20.04
C THR A 298 -18.17 6.25 19.55
N ARG A 299 -18.65 5.81 18.38
CA ARG A 299 -18.24 4.54 17.78
C ARG A 299 -16.73 4.49 17.48
N CYS A 300 -16.12 5.61 17.09
CA CYS A 300 -14.69 5.65 16.76
C CYS A 300 -13.77 5.91 17.96
N ALA A 301 -14.26 6.53 19.03
CA ALA A 301 -13.48 6.90 20.21
C ALA A 301 -13.56 5.86 21.35
N PHE A 302 -14.50 4.91 21.29
CA PHE A 302 -14.73 3.91 22.32
C PHE A 302 -14.89 2.53 21.71
N LYS A 303 -14.44 1.50 22.43
CA LYS A 303 -14.85 0.12 22.14
C LYS A 303 -16.34 -0.04 22.47
N GLU A 304 -17.01 -0.99 21.85
CA GLU A 304 -18.45 -1.20 22.05
C GLU A 304 -18.80 -1.37 23.54
N GLY A 305 -19.69 -0.52 24.05
CA GLY A 305 -20.14 -0.49 25.45
C GLY A 305 -19.17 0.18 26.44
N GLU A 306 -17.95 0.53 26.01
CA GLU A 306 -16.94 1.19 26.85
C GLU A 306 -17.39 2.61 27.22
N GLU A 307 -18.10 3.30 26.34
CA GLU A 307 -18.52 4.70 26.47
C GLU A 307 -19.36 4.95 27.74
N LYS A 308 -20.11 3.95 28.18
CA LYS A 308 -20.95 4.00 29.40
C LYS A 308 -20.14 4.27 30.66
N HIS A 309 -18.87 3.89 30.68
CA HIS A 309 -17.98 4.07 31.83
C HIS A 309 -17.35 5.48 31.87
N TYR A 310 -17.47 6.27 30.79
CA TYR A 310 -16.78 7.55 30.64
C TYR A 310 -17.73 8.72 30.27
N PRO A 311 -18.77 9.00 31.08
CA PRO A 311 -19.76 10.03 30.76
C PRO A 311 -19.17 11.45 30.67
N ASN A 312 -18.09 11.74 31.40
CA ASN A 312 -17.39 13.03 31.30
C ASN A 312 -16.62 13.17 29.98
N LEU A 313 -16.03 12.08 29.47
CA LEU A 313 -15.35 12.10 28.17
C LEU A 313 -16.36 12.29 27.05
N LEU A 314 -17.55 11.70 27.13
CA LEU A 314 -18.63 11.96 26.17
C LEU A 314 -19.01 13.44 26.11
N LYS A 315 -19.12 14.13 27.25
CA LYS A 315 -19.38 15.58 27.30
C LYS A 315 -18.26 16.41 26.68
N ILE A 316 -17.01 15.98 26.82
CA ILE A 316 -15.88 16.66 26.18
C ILE A 316 -15.86 16.36 24.68
N GLY A 317 -16.12 15.11 24.30
CA GLY A 317 -16.25 14.65 22.92
C GLY A 317 -17.32 15.40 22.15
N ASP A 318 -18.49 15.64 22.76
CA ASP A 318 -19.56 16.46 22.19
C ASP A 318 -19.08 17.87 21.81
N LYS A 319 -18.30 18.53 22.68
CA LYS A 319 -17.68 19.84 22.39
C LYS A 319 -16.61 19.77 21.30
N ILE A 320 -15.91 18.64 21.17
CA ILE A 320 -14.96 18.41 20.07
C ILE A 320 -15.75 18.24 18.76
N VAL A 321 -16.87 17.51 18.78
CA VAL A 321 -17.75 17.32 17.63
C VAL A 321 -18.34 18.66 17.14
N GLU A 322 -18.74 19.56 18.04
CA GLU A 322 -19.18 20.92 17.67
C GLU A 322 -18.11 21.66 16.83
N LYS A 323 -16.84 21.53 17.21
CA LYS A 323 -15.71 22.14 16.49
C LYS A 323 -15.47 21.52 15.11
N CYS A 324 -15.85 20.26 14.90
CA CYS A 324 -15.77 19.58 13.60
C CYS A 324 -16.82 20.06 12.59
N LYS A 325 -17.79 20.89 12.98
CA LYS A 325 -18.78 21.53 12.09
C LYS A 325 -19.49 20.56 11.14
N GLY A 326 -19.79 19.34 11.61
CA GLY A 326 -20.48 18.32 10.83
C GLY A 326 -19.64 17.61 9.76
N VAL A 327 -18.31 17.76 9.74
CA VAL A 327 -17.43 17.10 8.76
C VAL A 327 -17.04 15.69 9.26
N PRO A 328 -17.51 14.60 8.62
CA PRO A 328 -17.29 13.23 9.10
C PRO A 328 -15.83 12.83 9.21
N LEU A 329 -14.97 13.22 8.26
CA LEU A 329 -13.55 12.90 8.31
C LEU A 329 -12.88 13.56 9.53
N ALA A 330 -13.19 14.82 9.85
CA ALA A 330 -12.67 15.51 11.03
C ALA A 330 -13.08 14.80 12.33
N VAL A 331 -14.36 14.40 12.41
CA VAL A 331 -14.92 13.64 13.52
C VAL A 331 -14.20 12.32 13.69
N LYS A 332 -14.08 11.53 12.61
CA LYS A 332 -13.42 10.22 12.63
C LYS A 332 -11.96 10.34 13.04
N THR A 333 -11.21 11.27 12.45
CA THR A 333 -9.78 11.47 12.75
C THR A 333 -9.54 11.80 14.23
N LEU A 334 -10.33 12.72 14.82
CA LEU A 334 -10.16 13.08 16.24
C LEU A 334 -10.68 12.01 17.18
N ALA A 335 -11.78 11.34 16.85
CA ALA A 335 -12.28 10.21 17.62
C ALA A 335 -11.24 9.08 17.68
N SER A 336 -10.68 8.71 16.52
CA SER A 336 -9.64 7.68 16.40
C SER A 336 -8.35 8.05 17.14
N LEU A 337 -7.97 9.33 17.18
CA LEU A 337 -6.86 9.82 18.00
C LEU A 337 -7.09 9.56 19.50
N LEU A 338 -8.33 9.76 19.96
CA LEU A 338 -8.72 9.66 21.36
C LEU A 338 -9.04 8.23 21.81
N LEU A 339 -9.15 7.28 20.87
CA LEU A 339 -9.53 5.90 21.13
C LEU A 339 -8.74 5.25 22.28
N THR A 340 -7.41 5.42 22.29
CA THR A 340 -6.51 4.75 23.24
C THR A 340 -6.23 5.54 24.51
N ASN A 341 -6.65 6.80 24.60
CA ASN A 341 -6.36 7.66 25.75
C ASN A 341 -7.67 8.09 26.42
N LYS A 342 -7.93 7.59 27.63
CA LYS A 342 -9.13 7.92 28.41
C LYS A 342 -8.86 8.98 29.49
N ASP A 343 -7.71 9.64 29.47
CA ASP A 343 -7.40 10.71 30.40
C ASP A 343 -8.18 11.99 30.05
N GLU A 344 -8.92 12.51 31.03
CA GLU A 344 -9.79 13.67 30.84
C GLU A 344 -9.00 14.95 30.51
N SER A 345 -7.79 15.10 31.07
CA SER A 345 -6.95 16.29 30.82
C SER A 345 -6.43 16.31 29.38
N TYR A 346 -6.08 15.15 28.83
CA TYR A 346 -5.69 15.00 27.43
C TYR A 346 -6.85 15.37 26.48
N TRP A 347 -8.07 14.93 26.77
CA TRP A 347 -9.25 15.30 25.98
C TRP A 347 -9.51 16.81 26.01
N LYS A 348 -9.34 17.46 27.18
CA LYS A 348 -9.43 18.92 27.30
C LYS A 348 -8.35 19.63 26.49
N PHE A 349 -7.12 19.12 26.51
CA PHE A 349 -6.01 19.65 25.70
C PHE A 349 -6.34 19.64 24.19
N ILE A 350 -6.89 18.54 23.67
CA ILE A 350 -7.32 18.45 22.26
C ILE A 350 -8.46 19.44 21.96
N ARG A 351 -9.46 19.53 22.85
CA ARG A 351 -10.59 20.47 22.70
C ARG A 351 -10.13 21.93 22.69
N ASP A 352 -9.20 22.28 23.58
CA ASP A 352 -8.81 23.66 23.86
C ASP A 352 -7.56 24.12 23.10
N SER A 353 -7.04 23.29 22.19
CA SER A 353 -5.83 23.59 21.42
C SER A 353 -5.91 24.90 20.62
N GLU A 354 -4.79 25.61 20.56
CA GLU A 354 -4.62 26.84 19.79
C GLU A 354 -4.74 26.62 18.28
N LEU A 355 -4.54 25.38 17.79
CA LEU A 355 -4.68 25.03 16.37
C LEU A 355 -6.10 25.31 15.84
N TRP A 356 -7.11 25.32 16.72
CA TRP A 356 -8.48 25.67 16.37
C TRP A 356 -8.66 27.15 15.97
N LYS A 357 -7.69 28.01 16.30
CA LYS A 357 -7.74 29.46 16.07
C LYS A 357 -7.04 29.92 14.78
N ILE A 358 -6.35 29.02 14.07
CA ILE A 358 -5.67 29.34 12.81
C ILE A 358 -6.74 29.72 11.77
N GLU A 359 -6.63 30.90 11.14
CA GLU A 359 -7.59 31.40 10.13
C GLU A 359 -7.76 30.37 8.99
N GLN A 360 -9.02 30.02 8.71
CA GLN A 360 -9.38 29.01 7.73
C GLN A 360 -10.04 29.67 6.52
N LYS A 361 -9.62 29.31 5.30
CA LYS A 361 -10.48 29.49 4.13
C LYS A 361 -11.70 28.57 4.25
N GLU A 362 -12.79 28.88 3.56
CA GLU A 362 -14.02 28.07 3.67
C GLU A 362 -13.83 26.58 3.31
N ASN A 363 -12.83 26.27 2.46
CA ASN A 363 -12.48 24.92 2.05
C ASN A 363 -11.56 24.17 3.04
N ASP A 364 -10.96 24.87 4.01
CA ASP A 364 -9.92 24.34 4.92
C ASP A 364 -10.46 24.06 6.34
N LYS A 365 -11.79 23.97 6.50
CA LYS A 365 -12.46 23.83 7.81
C LYS A 365 -12.02 22.60 8.62
N ILE A 366 -11.48 21.58 7.94
CA ILE A 366 -10.98 20.32 8.50
C ILE A 366 -9.49 20.34 8.89
N LEU A 367 -8.70 21.28 8.37
CA LEU A 367 -7.24 21.25 8.47
C LEU A 367 -6.73 21.18 9.93
N PRO A 368 -7.29 21.92 10.91
CA PRO A 368 -6.86 21.79 12.30
C PRO A 368 -7.08 20.42 12.91
N ALA A 369 -8.18 19.74 12.56
CA ALA A 369 -8.45 18.40 13.09
C ALA A 369 -7.42 17.37 12.59
N LEU A 370 -7.07 17.44 11.31
CA LEU A 370 -6.02 16.59 10.73
C LEU A 370 -4.64 16.92 11.31
N ARG A 371 -4.32 18.21 11.42
CA ARG A 371 -3.05 18.69 11.98
C ARG A 371 -2.89 18.30 13.45
N LEU A 372 -3.96 18.38 14.24
CA LEU A 372 -3.97 17.89 15.62
C LEU A 372 -3.62 16.41 15.69
N SER A 373 -4.25 15.57 14.88
CA SER A 373 -3.95 14.13 14.84
C SER A 373 -2.49 13.86 14.43
N TYR A 374 -1.97 14.61 13.46
CA TYR A 374 -0.57 14.53 13.04
C TYR A 374 0.41 14.95 14.13
N GLU A 375 0.17 16.07 14.83
CA GLU A 375 1.09 16.56 15.87
C GLU A 375 1.24 15.55 17.02
N GLN A 376 0.19 14.77 17.27
CA GLN A 376 0.14 13.67 18.26
C GLN A 376 0.65 12.32 17.73
N LEU A 377 1.21 12.26 16.50
CA LEU A 377 1.94 11.08 16.06
C LEU A 377 3.28 10.96 16.79
N PRO A 378 3.71 9.75 17.16
CA PRO A 378 5.09 9.49 17.56
C PRO A 378 6.07 9.92 16.48
N ALA A 379 7.27 10.35 16.88
CA ALA A 379 8.30 10.84 15.96
C ALA A 379 8.63 9.82 14.84
N TYR A 380 8.69 8.53 15.19
CA TYR A 380 8.97 7.44 14.26
C TYR A 380 7.91 7.29 13.14
N LEU A 381 6.65 7.67 13.39
CA LEU A 381 5.59 7.62 12.37
C LEU A 381 5.51 8.86 11.49
N LYS A 382 5.93 10.03 12.00
CA LYS A 382 5.78 11.30 11.26
C LYS A 382 6.47 11.25 9.90
N LYS A 383 7.67 10.64 9.83
CA LYS A 383 8.39 10.45 8.56
C LYS A 383 7.70 9.45 7.66
N CYS A 384 7.27 8.30 8.18
CA CYS A 384 6.54 7.30 7.39
C CYS A 384 5.27 7.89 6.77
N PHE A 385 4.52 8.67 7.55
CA PHE A 385 3.34 9.42 7.09
C PHE A 385 3.68 10.42 5.97
N ALA A 386 4.69 11.26 6.17
CA ALA A 386 5.10 12.24 5.16
C ALA A 386 5.57 11.60 3.86
N TYR A 387 6.21 10.42 3.91
CA TYR A 387 6.62 9.67 2.72
C TYR A 387 5.47 9.08 1.92
N CYS A 388 4.28 8.92 2.52
CA CYS A 388 3.11 8.44 1.79
C CYS A 388 2.64 9.46 0.74
N SER A 389 2.83 10.76 0.96
CA SER A 389 2.41 11.80 -0.01
C SER A 389 3.37 11.97 -1.19
N PHE A 390 4.38 11.10 -1.31
CA PHE A 390 5.26 11.10 -2.47
C PHE A 390 4.53 10.66 -3.74
N TYR A 391 3.62 9.68 -3.62
CA TYR A 391 2.74 9.27 -4.71
C TYR A 391 1.61 10.30 -4.92
N PRO A 392 1.02 10.39 -6.12
CA PRO A 392 -0.11 11.27 -6.36
C PRO A 392 -1.32 10.99 -5.48
N LYS A 393 -2.27 11.94 -5.50
CA LYS A 393 -3.61 11.73 -4.95
C LYS A 393 -4.29 10.54 -5.62
N ASP A 394 -5.17 9.89 -4.88
CA ASP A 394 -5.85 8.64 -5.26
C ASP A 394 -4.94 7.43 -5.58
N TYR A 395 -3.64 7.50 -5.29
CA TYR A 395 -2.77 6.33 -5.42
C TYR A 395 -3.20 5.23 -4.45
N GLU A 396 -3.38 4.03 -4.98
CA GLU A 396 -3.70 2.82 -4.23
C GLU A 396 -2.39 2.15 -3.79
N TYR A 397 -2.13 2.18 -2.48
CA TYR A 397 -0.95 1.55 -1.90
C TYR A 397 -1.25 0.10 -1.57
N THR A 398 -0.36 -0.81 -1.95
CA THR A 398 -0.30 -2.12 -1.32
C THR A 398 0.53 -2.04 -0.03
N SER A 399 0.11 -2.77 1.01
CA SER A 399 0.79 -2.77 2.30
C SER A 399 2.25 -3.21 2.18
N PHE A 400 2.56 -4.17 1.30
CA PHE A 400 3.94 -4.62 1.12
C PHE A 400 4.81 -3.57 0.44
N ALA A 401 4.33 -2.91 -0.62
CA ALA A 401 5.12 -1.91 -1.34
C ALA A 401 5.47 -0.73 -0.42
N LEU A 402 4.48 -0.26 0.36
CA LEU A 402 4.69 0.85 1.29
C LEU A 402 5.67 0.49 2.42
N ILE A 403 5.59 -0.74 2.96
CA ILE A 403 6.56 -1.22 3.96
C ILE A 403 7.97 -1.30 3.36
N GLN A 404 8.12 -1.84 2.14
CA GLN A 404 9.44 -1.91 1.49
C GLN A 404 10.02 -0.52 1.20
N LEU A 405 9.17 0.47 0.88
CA LEU A 405 9.58 1.86 0.74
C LEU A 405 10.16 2.41 2.05
N TRP A 406 9.50 2.15 3.19
CA TRP A 406 9.99 2.58 4.51
C TRP A 406 11.30 1.89 4.89
N ILE A 407 11.44 0.60 4.58
CA ILE A 407 12.69 -0.17 4.78
C ILE A 407 13.82 0.43 3.94
N ALA A 408 13.60 0.66 2.65
CA ALA A 408 14.63 1.18 1.75
C ALA A 408 15.15 2.56 2.20
N HIS A 409 14.29 3.40 2.74
CA HIS A 409 14.66 4.72 3.25
C HIS A 409 15.22 4.72 4.68
N GLY A 410 15.18 3.58 5.39
CA GLY A 410 15.63 3.46 6.77
C GLY A 410 14.74 4.21 7.77
N LEU A 411 13.42 4.24 7.52
CA LEU A 411 12.46 4.96 8.35
C LEU A 411 11.95 4.16 9.55
N LEU A 412 12.21 2.86 9.58
CA LEU A 412 11.75 1.96 10.64
C LEU A 412 12.80 1.89 11.76
N GLU A 413 12.40 2.31 12.97
CA GLU A 413 13.28 2.28 14.15
C GLU A 413 13.16 0.93 14.86
N SER A 414 14.25 0.17 14.87
CA SER A 414 14.35 -1.06 15.68
C SER A 414 14.80 -0.73 17.10
N THR A 415 14.07 -1.24 18.09
CA THR A 415 14.40 -1.03 19.50
C THR A 415 15.34 -2.09 20.06
N ASN A 416 15.37 -3.26 19.43
CA ASN A 416 16.16 -4.44 19.80
C ASN A 416 16.74 -5.11 18.55
N GLU A 417 17.97 -5.62 18.61
CA GLU A 417 18.66 -6.25 17.46
C GLU A 417 17.89 -7.43 16.82
N ASN A 418 16.95 -8.04 17.55
CA ASN A 418 16.16 -9.19 17.08
C ASN A 418 14.82 -8.81 16.42
N GLU A 419 14.47 -7.53 16.39
CA GLU A 419 13.18 -7.06 15.85
C GLU A 419 13.23 -6.99 14.32
N ASP A 420 12.31 -7.67 13.64
CA ASP A 420 12.28 -7.73 12.18
C ASP A 420 11.61 -6.47 11.59
N LEU A 421 12.19 -5.92 10.53
CA LEU A 421 11.76 -4.65 9.97
C LEU A 421 10.35 -4.73 9.37
N GLU A 422 10.00 -5.86 8.77
CA GLU A 422 8.70 -6.12 8.16
C GLU A 422 7.59 -6.14 9.21
N ASP A 423 7.87 -6.64 10.41
CA ASP A 423 6.95 -6.61 11.57
C ASP A 423 6.78 -5.18 12.10
N ILE A 424 7.87 -4.41 12.20
CA ILE A 424 7.81 -2.98 12.57
C ILE A 424 6.98 -2.22 11.55
N GLY A 425 7.24 -2.43 10.25
CA GLY A 425 6.52 -1.79 9.16
C GLY A 425 5.03 -2.12 9.18
N ARG A 426 4.66 -3.38 9.40
CA ARG A 426 3.25 -3.80 9.53
C ARG A 426 2.57 -3.07 10.70
N ARG A 427 3.22 -2.98 11.86
CA ARG A 427 2.66 -2.25 13.02
C ARG A 427 2.53 -0.75 12.75
N TYR A 428 3.48 -0.14 12.06
CA TYR A 428 3.41 1.28 11.68
C TYR A 428 2.25 1.54 10.70
N PHE A 429 2.10 0.67 9.70
CA PHE A 429 0.97 0.70 8.76
C PHE A 429 -0.37 0.60 9.49
N GLN A 430 -0.51 -0.38 10.39
CA GLN A 430 -1.70 -0.56 11.21
C GLN A 430 -1.96 0.64 12.13
N GLU A 431 -0.93 1.25 12.73
CA GLU A 431 -1.11 2.43 13.59
C GLU A 431 -1.61 3.64 12.78
N LEU A 432 -1.03 3.90 11.60
CA LEU A 432 -1.49 4.97 10.70
C LEU A 432 -2.93 4.72 10.22
N GLY A 433 -3.26 3.47 9.87
CA GLY A 433 -4.62 3.06 9.52
C GLY A 433 -5.61 3.26 10.67
N SER A 434 -5.23 2.88 11.89
CA SER A 434 -6.06 3.04 13.10
C SER A 434 -6.39 4.52 13.40
N ARG A 435 -5.53 5.46 12.99
CA ARG A 435 -5.73 6.90 13.13
C ARG A 435 -6.53 7.52 11.99
N SER A 436 -7.06 6.69 11.08
CA SER A 436 -7.85 7.10 9.92
C SER A 436 -7.08 8.00 8.94
N PHE A 437 -5.76 7.82 8.82
CA PHE A 437 -4.95 8.46 7.78
C PHE A 437 -5.04 7.73 6.43
N PHE A 438 -5.39 6.45 6.45
CA PHE A 438 -5.74 5.66 5.27
C PHE A 438 -7.24 5.33 5.27
N GLN A 439 -7.77 5.05 4.08
CA GLN A 439 -9.16 4.69 3.82
C GLN A 439 -9.25 3.62 2.72
N ASP A 440 -10.46 3.10 2.49
CA ASP A 440 -10.77 2.12 1.45
C ASP A 440 -9.87 0.87 1.52
N PHE A 441 -9.89 0.21 2.68
CA PHE A 441 -9.10 -1.01 2.89
C PHE A 441 -9.72 -2.21 2.18
N GLU A 442 -8.94 -2.88 1.34
CA GLU A 442 -9.29 -4.16 0.71
C GLU A 442 -8.23 -5.21 1.07
N ASP A 443 -8.67 -6.37 1.55
CA ASP A 443 -7.77 -7.47 1.93
C ASP A 443 -7.70 -8.50 0.80
N TYR A 444 -6.50 -8.67 0.23
CA TYR A 444 -6.19 -9.62 -0.84
C TYR A 444 -5.43 -10.84 -0.32
N ASP A 445 -5.67 -11.23 0.94
CA ASP A 445 -5.06 -12.34 1.68
C ASP A 445 -3.55 -12.15 1.99
N CYS A 446 -2.76 -11.78 1.00
CA CYS A 446 -1.31 -11.56 1.10
C CYS A 446 -0.91 -10.12 1.40
N TYR A 447 -1.76 -9.16 1.03
CA TYR A 447 -1.55 -7.74 1.28
C TYR A 447 -2.88 -7.03 1.43
N ILE A 448 -2.80 -5.83 1.99
CA ILE A 448 -3.94 -4.94 2.13
C ILE A 448 -3.72 -3.78 1.15
N GLU A 449 -4.73 -3.46 0.35
CA GLU A 449 -4.78 -2.22 -0.42
C GLU A 449 -5.48 -1.14 0.39
N CYS A 450 -5.01 0.09 0.25
CA CYS A 450 -5.65 1.26 0.84
C CYS A 450 -5.22 2.51 0.09
N LYS A 451 -5.88 3.64 0.38
CA LYS A 451 -5.47 4.95 -0.15
C LYS A 451 -5.42 6.02 0.93
N MET A 452 -4.65 7.07 0.69
CA MET A 452 -4.62 8.26 1.53
C MET A 452 -5.66 9.25 1.02
N HIS A 453 -6.49 9.81 1.91
CA HIS A 453 -7.45 10.84 1.52
C HIS A 453 -6.71 12.13 1.11
N ASP A 454 -7.15 12.84 0.07
CA ASP A 454 -6.43 14.01 -0.47
C ASP A 454 -6.12 15.12 0.54
N LEU A 455 -7.01 15.42 1.48
CA LEU A 455 -6.75 16.42 2.52
C LEU A 455 -5.65 15.96 3.50
N VAL A 456 -5.55 14.64 3.73
CA VAL A 456 -4.47 14.03 4.51
C VAL A 456 -3.18 14.04 3.70
N HIS A 457 -3.27 13.78 2.39
CA HIS A 457 -2.16 13.89 1.45
C HIS A 457 -1.62 15.32 1.38
N ASP A 458 -2.48 16.33 1.23
CA ASP A 458 -2.11 17.75 1.20
C ASP A 458 -1.41 18.17 2.51
N LEU A 459 -1.90 17.67 3.65
CA LEU A 459 -1.23 17.86 4.94
C LEU A 459 0.17 17.22 4.94
N ALA A 460 0.28 15.95 4.55
CA ALA A 460 1.56 15.24 4.45
C ALA A 460 2.55 15.95 3.51
N LEU A 461 2.09 16.39 2.34
CA LEU A 461 2.89 17.11 1.36
C LEU A 461 3.37 18.47 1.89
N SER A 462 2.52 19.17 2.66
CA SER A 462 2.92 20.44 3.29
C SER A 462 4.07 20.28 4.30
N LEU A 463 4.29 19.06 4.81
CA LEU A 463 5.32 18.74 5.80
C LEU A 463 6.66 18.35 5.16
N THR A 464 6.71 18.07 3.85
CA THR A 464 7.93 17.58 3.17
C THR A 464 8.83 18.71 2.63
N GLN A 465 8.48 19.97 2.86
CA GLN A 465 9.35 21.16 2.66
C GLN A 465 10.13 21.21 1.33
N ASN A 466 9.51 20.80 0.22
CA ASN A 466 10.10 20.78 -1.13
C ASN A 466 11.14 19.67 -1.38
N GLU A 467 11.05 18.54 -0.67
CA GLU A 467 11.87 17.34 -0.95
C GLU A 467 11.34 16.52 -2.12
N PHE A 468 10.07 16.70 -2.46
CA PHE A 468 9.39 15.97 -3.53
C PHE A 468 9.21 16.90 -4.74
N SER A 469 9.43 16.36 -5.94
CA SER A 469 9.13 17.07 -7.18
C SER A 469 8.63 16.10 -8.22
N ALA A 470 7.52 16.46 -8.87
CA ALA A 470 7.12 15.86 -10.13
C ALA A 470 7.88 16.52 -11.29
N ILE A 471 8.29 15.74 -12.28
CA ILE A 471 8.92 16.22 -13.52
C ILE A 471 7.93 16.04 -14.65
N THR A 472 7.38 17.15 -15.12
CA THR A 472 6.45 17.24 -16.24
C THR A 472 7.06 18.04 -17.39
N SER A 473 6.43 17.99 -18.58
CA SER A 473 6.83 18.78 -19.76
C SER A 473 7.00 20.28 -19.53
N THR A 474 6.28 20.83 -18.55
CA THR A 474 6.30 22.26 -18.18
C THR A 474 7.36 22.60 -17.13
N THR A 475 8.12 21.61 -16.63
CA THR A 475 9.09 21.82 -15.55
C THR A 475 10.33 22.52 -16.07
N THR A 476 10.63 23.70 -15.51
CA THR A 476 11.77 24.55 -15.92
C THR A 476 12.87 24.67 -14.86
N HIS A 477 12.57 24.37 -13.60
CA HIS A 477 13.51 24.48 -12.49
C HIS A 477 13.20 23.46 -11.40
N ILE A 478 14.23 22.82 -10.82
CA ILE A 478 14.11 21.89 -9.70
C ILE A 478 15.06 22.34 -8.60
N SER A 479 14.58 22.38 -7.35
CA SER A 479 15.41 22.75 -6.20
C SER A 479 16.47 21.68 -5.90
N LYS A 480 17.67 22.10 -5.51
CA LYS A 480 18.74 21.19 -5.04
C LYS A 480 18.38 20.45 -3.75
N SER A 481 17.36 20.91 -3.02
CA SER A 481 16.81 20.24 -1.84
C SER A 481 15.97 19.00 -2.19
N VAL A 482 15.61 18.80 -3.46
CA VAL A 482 14.80 17.66 -3.88
C VAL A 482 15.57 16.36 -3.66
N ARG A 483 14.87 15.37 -3.08
CA ARG A 483 15.39 14.04 -2.79
C ARG A 483 14.56 12.94 -3.46
N HIS A 484 13.32 13.24 -3.83
CA HIS A 484 12.41 12.27 -4.39
C HIS A 484 11.79 12.83 -5.67
N LEU A 485 12.03 12.13 -6.78
CA LEU A 485 11.56 12.51 -8.10
C LEU A 485 10.46 11.57 -8.57
N LEU A 486 9.37 12.18 -9.01
CA LEU A 486 8.25 11.50 -9.62
C LEU A 486 8.19 11.88 -11.11
N PHE A 487 8.12 10.89 -11.98
CA PHE A 487 7.96 11.06 -13.41
C PHE A 487 6.55 10.59 -13.78
N PRO A 488 5.54 11.48 -13.74
CA PRO A 488 4.16 11.12 -14.05
C PRO A 488 3.92 10.86 -15.54
N ASP A 489 4.78 11.40 -16.41
CA ASP A 489 4.76 11.16 -17.85
C ASP A 489 6.18 11.29 -18.41
N PHE A 490 6.64 10.27 -19.12
CA PHE A 490 8.00 10.19 -19.65
C PHE A 490 8.11 10.45 -21.15
N THR A 491 6.99 10.43 -21.89
CA THR A 491 7.00 10.73 -23.33
C THR A 491 7.15 12.22 -23.60
N SER A 492 6.83 13.06 -22.60
CA SER A 492 6.86 14.51 -22.68
C SER A 492 7.92 15.15 -21.76
N LEU A 493 9.06 14.50 -21.54
CA LEU A 493 10.15 15.07 -20.75
C LEU A 493 10.53 16.50 -21.24
N PRO A 494 10.72 17.47 -20.31
CA PRO A 494 10.97 18.85 -20.68
C PRO A 494 12.24 19.00 -21.53
N HIS A 495 12.22 19.93 -22.49
CA HIS A 495 13.41 20.23 -23.29
C HIS A 495 14.54 20.69 -22.34
N GLY A 496 15.64 19.94 -22.28
CA GLY A 496 16.74 20.23 -21.36
C GLY A 496 16.72 19.48 -20.01
N VAL A 497 16.06 18.31 -19.91
CA VAL A 497 16.16 17.43 -18.70
C VAL A 497 17.60 17.17 -18.25
N SER A 498 18.52 17.04 -19.21
CA SER A 498 19.95 16.94 -18.94
C SER A 498 20.50 18.15 -18.19
N THR A 499 19.95 19.34 -18.35
CA THR A 499 20.35 20.51 -17.55
C THR A 499 19.63 20.48 -16.19
N LEU A 500 18.34 20.13 -16.14
CA LEU A 500 17.56 20.05 -14.90
C LEU A 500 18.15 19.06 -13.90
N LEU A 501 18.60 17.89 -14.36
CA LEU A 501 19.18 16.85 -13.51
C LEU A 501 20.66 17.09 -13.16
N GLN A 502 21.27 18.21 -13.56
CA GLN A 502 22.72 18.40 -13.38
C GLN A 502 23.12 18.60 -11.93
N ASP A 503 22.27 19.28 -11.15
CA ASP A 503 22.55 19.63 -9.76
C ASP A 503 21.82 18.73 -8.74
N LEU A 504 21.28 17.58 -9.19
CA LEU A 504 20.44 16.67 -8.40
C LEU A 504 21.16 15.37 -8.01
N GLU A 505 22.41 15.48 -7.55
CA GLU A 505 23.22 14.30 -7.23
C GLU A 505 22.64 13.49 -6.05
N HIS A 506 21.99 14.15 -5.08
CA HIS A 506 21.51 13.54 -3.83
C HIS A 506 20.08 12.97 -3.91
N VAL A 507 19.53 12.77 -5.11
CA VAL A 507 18.22 12.14 -5.26
C VAL A 507 18.31 10.67 -4.81
N ARG A 508 17.34 10.28 -3.97
CA ARG A 508 17.23 8.96 -3.35
C ARG A 508 16.08 8.13 -3.91
N THR A 509 15.09 8.76 -4.52
CA THR A 509 13.97 8.07 -5.14
C THR A 509 13.73 8.59 -6.55
N ALA A 510 13.50 7.65 -7.47
CA ALA A 510 12.92 7.94 -8.76
C ALA A 510 11.78 6.94 -9.03
N VAL A 511 10.58 7.45 -9.27
CA VAL A 511 9.40 6.63 -9.61
C VAL A 511 8.84 7.09 -10.94
N PHE A 512 8.55 6.13 -11.80
CA PHE A 512 8.05 6.35 -13.14
C PHE A 512 6.63 5.78 -13.21
N MET A 513 5.66 6.66 -13.36
CA MET A 513 4.25 6.29 -13.50
C MET A 513 3.87 6.45 -14.96
N ARG A 514 3.03 5.53 -15.47
CA ARG A 514 2.58 5.34 -16.86
C ARG A 514 3.30 4.26 -17.66
N THR A 515 2.47 3.57 -18.42
CA THR A 515 2.71 2.37 -19.22
C THR A 515 3.22 2.65 -20.64
N GLU A 516 3.54 3.89 -20.99
CA GLU A 516 4.15 4.18 -22.29
C GLU A 516 5.65 3.85 -22.28
N GLU A 517 6.24 3.70 -23.46
CA GLU A 517 7.62 3.22 -23.60
C GLU A 517 8.63 4.23 -23.03
N ILE A 518 9.47 3.77 -22.10
CA ILE A 518 10.54 4.60 -21.53
C ILE A 518 11.65 4.81 -22.58
N SER A 519 11.96 6.07 -22.90
CA SER A 519 13.14 6.39 -23.73
C SER A 519 14.44 5.93 -23.06
N GLN A 520 15.20 5.06 -23.73
CA GLN A 520 16.53 4.60 -23.29
C GLN A 520 17.45 5.78 -22.95
N SER A 521 17.44 6.83 -23.77
CA SER A 521 18.34 7.98 -23.59
C SER A 521 18.11 8.70 -22.26
N ALA A 522 16.85 8.80 -21.84
CA ALA A 522 16.48 9.50 -20.64
C ALA A 522 16.60 8.61 -19.39
N LEU A 523 16.34 7.31 -19.51
CA LEU A 523 16.66 6.33 -18.46
C LEU A 523 18.17 6.28 -18.20
N ASP A 524 18.99 6.18 -19.24
CA ASP A 524 20.45 6.19 -19.13
C ASP A 524 20.99 7.49 -18.53
N LEU A 525 20.36 8.62 -18.88
CA LEU A 525 20.66 9.92 -18.29
C LEU A 525 20.39 9.91 -16.78
N CYS A 526 19.21 9.45 -16.35
CA CYS A 526 18.84 9.34 -14.94
C CYS A 526 19.78 8.39 -14.19
N LEU A 527 19.97 7.16 -14.67
CA LEU A 527 20.82 6.15 -14.05
C LEU A 527 22.30 6.59 -13.97
N SER A 528 22.77 7.45 -14.89
CA SER A 528 24.14 7.96 -14.85
C SER A 528 24.38 9.07 -13.83
N ARG A 529 23.33 9.81 -13.48
CA ARG A 529 23.40 11.03 -12.66
C ARG A 529 23.00 10.79 -11.22
N LEU A 530 21.92 10.05 -11.00
CA LEU A 530 21.31 9.84 -9.69
C LEU A 530 22.02 8.69 -8.96
N LYS A 531 23.27 8.91 -8.54
CA LYS A 531 24.14 7.84 -8.01
C LYS A 531 23.77 7.36 -6.62
N TYR A 532 23.05 8.18 -5.84
CA TYR A 532 22.62 7.88 -4.47
C TYR A 532 21.16 7.39 -4.39
N LEU A 533 20.60 6.92 -5.50
CA LEU A 533 19.28 6.28 -5.50
C LEU A 533 19.24 5.09 -4.54
N ARG A 534 18.27 5.12 -3.63
CA ARG A 534 17.86 4.03 -2.74
C ARG A 534 16.64 3.29 -3.27
N MET A 535 15.78 3.97 -4.01
CA MET A 535 14.55 3.43 -4.58
C MET A 535 14.44 3.80 -6.07
N LEU A 536 14.20 2.79 -6.91
CA LEU A 536 13.84 2.95 -8.30
C LEU A 536 12.60 2.09 -8.59
N ASP A 537 11.51 2.73 -8.99
CA ASP A 537 10.28 2.06 -9.35
C ASP A 537 9.94 2.35 -10.82
N LEU A 538 9.92 1.29 -11.61
CA LEU A 538 9.59 1.25 -13.04
C LEU A 538 8.40 0.31 -13.30
N SER A 539 7.73 -0.18 -12.26
CA SER A 539 6.75 -1.28 -12.36
C SER A 539 5.51 -0.93 -13.18
N GLU A 540 5.14 0.35 -13.24
CA GLU A 540 4.00 0.84 -14.02
C GLU A 540 4.37 1.19 -15.47
N SER A 541 5.61 0.97 -15.90
CA SER A 541 6.11 1.40 -17.23
C SER A 541 6.32 0.26 -18.22
N GLN A 542 6.44 0.58 -19.52
CA GLN A 542 6.91 -0.37 -20.52
C GLN A 542 8.41 -0.17 -20.77
N LEU A 543 9.18 -1.25 -20.62
CA LEU A 543 10.63 -1.21 -20.79
C LEU A 543 11.08 -2.25 -21.82
N GLU A 544 11.32 -1.79 -23.06
CA GLU A 544 11.94 -2.62 -24.11
C GLU A 544 13.47 -2.53 -24.12
N VAL A 545 14.02 -1.64 -23.30
CA VAL A 545 15.39 -1.17 -23.41
C VAL A 545 16.29 -1.73 -22.30
N PRO A 546 17.59 -1.97 -22.56
CA PRO A 546 18.44 -2.70 -21.63
C PRO A 546 18.94 -1.85 -20.44
N LEU A 547 18.85 -2.43 -19.23
CA LEU A 547 19.27 -1.80 -17.96
C LEU A 547 20.78 -1.91 -17.69
N GLU A 548 21.65 -1.67 -18.68
CA GLU A 548 23.08 -1.99 -18.58
C GLU A 548 23.78 -1.33 -17.38
N ARG A 549 23.37 -0.09 -17.06
CA ARG A 549 23.96 0.75 -16.01
C ARG A 549 23.41 0.50 -14.61
N ILE A 550 22.38 -0.32 -14.44
CA ILE A 550 21.70 -0.50 -13.14
C ILE A 550 22.67 -0.94 -12.05
N GLY A 551 23.61 -1.84 -12.37
CA GLY A 551 24.62 -2.33 -11.43
C GLY A 551 25.63 -1.28 -10.92
N SER A 552 25.57 -0.04 -11.43
CA SER A 552 26.36 1.09 -10.91
C SER A 552 25.72 1.80 -9.72
N LEU A 553 24.41 1.61 -9.49
CA LEU A 553 23.63 2.23 -8.41
C LEU A 553 23.83 1.48 -7.08
N LYS A 554 25.02 1.61 -6.48
CA LYS A 554 25.43 0.83 -5.30
C LYS A 554 24.55 1.04 -4.06
N HIS A 555 23.84 2.16 -3.99
CA HIS A 555 22.98 2.55 -2.88
C HIS A 555 21.54 2.02 -2.99
N LEU A 556 21.22 1.38 -4.12
CA LEU A 556 19.87 0.90 -4.39
C LEU A 556 19.47 -0.21 -3.41
N ARG A 557 18.32 -0.01 -2.77
CA ARG A 557 17.71 -0.90 -1.76
C ARG A 557 16.37 -1.47 -2.24
N LEU A 558 15.60 -0.70 -3.02
CA LEU A 558 14.36 -1.13 -3.65
C LEU A 558 14.44 -0.94 -5.16
N LEU A 559 14.17 -2.03 -5.88
CA LEU A 559 14.07 -2.02 -7.34
C LEU A 559 12.82 -2.77 -7.78
N PHE A 560 11.84 -2.04 -8.30
CA PHE A 560 10.65 -2.61 -8.93
C PHE A 560 10.74 -2.41 -10.42
N LEU A 561 10.69 -3.51 -11.17
CA LEU A 561 10.81 -3.51 -12.62
C LEU A 561 9.49 -3.96 -13.25
N PRO A 562 9.18 -3.47 -14.46
CA PRO A 562 8.06 -3.99 -15.22
C PRO A 562 8.42 -5.37 -15.78
N GLU A 563 7.52 -5.95 -16.59
CA GLU A 563 7.86 -7.13 -17.37
C GLU A 563 8.90 -6.79 -18.43
N ILE A 564 10.08 -7.43 -18.34
CA ILE A 564 11.18 -7.23 -19.27
C ILE A 564 11.69 -8.55 -19.82
N LYS A 565 12.07 -8.58 -21.10
CA LYS A 565 12.51 -9.84 -21.72
C LYS A 565 13.81 -10.36 -21.12
N MET A 566 14.78 -9.47 -20.94
CA MET A 566 16.12 -9.83 -20.48
C MET A 566 16.61 -8.86 -19.42
N VAL A 567 16.90 -9.39 -18.24
CA VAL A 567 17.49 -8.65 -17.12
C VAL A 567 19.01 -8.77 -17.21
N PRO A 568 19.78 -7.68 -17.17
CA PRO A 568 21.23 -7.78 -17.18
C PRO A 568 21.74 -8.35 -15.85
N ASN A 569 22.68 -9.29 -15.91
CA ASN A 569 23.37 -9.84 -14.73
C ASN A 569 24.10 -8.76 -13.89
N SER A 570 24.25 -7.53 -14.39
CA SER A 570 24.77 -6.40 -13.61
C SER A 570 23.89 -6.05 -12.40
N ILE A 571 22.59 -6.42 -12.41
CA ILE A 571 21.69 -6.28 -11.24
C ILE A 571 22.24 -7.01 -10.01
N CYS A 572 22.93 -8.13 -10.19
CA CYS A 572 23.52 -8.91 -9.10
C CYS A 572 24.75 -8.25 -8.46
N LYS A 573 25.15 -7.06 -8.93
CA LYS A 573 26.18 -6.21 -8.30
C LYS A 573 25.61 -5.29 -7.21
N LEU A 574 24.29 -5.23 -7.08
CA LEU A 574 23.56 -4.39 -6.14
C LEU A 574 23.46 -5.05 -4.76
N GLN A 575 24.52 -4.93 -3.98
CA GLN A 575 24.65 -5.70 -2.73
C GLN A 575 23.79 -5.17 -1.59
N ASN A 576 23.45 -3.88 -1.65
CA ASN A 576 22.53 -3.24 -0.71
C ASN A 576 21.06 -3.49 -1.06
N LEU A 577 20.76 -4.22 -2.15
CA LEU A 577 19.38 -4.45 -2.57
C LEU A 577 18.66 -5.32 -1.54
N GLN A 578 17.56 -4.79 -1.01
CA GLN A 578 16.71 -5.40 0.01
C GLN A 578 15.38 -5.87 -0.57
N SER A 579 14.85 -5.16 -1.57
CA SER A 579 13.59 -5.46 -2.24
C SER A 579 13.75 -5.51 -3.75
N LEU A 580 13.28 -6.59 -4.36
CA LEU A 580 13.28 -6.78 -5.81
C LEU A 580 11.93 -7.33 -6.27
N LEU A 581 11.30 -6.62 -7.21
CA LEU A 581 10.20 -7.13 -8.02
C LEU A 581 10.72 -7.28 -9.45
N LEU A 582 10.68 -8.50 -9.97
CA LEU A 582 11.30 -8.86 -11.24
C LEU A 582 10.42 -9.76 -12.09
N LEU A 583 9.78 -9.21 -13.12
CA LEU A 583 9.01 -9.97 -14.09
C LEU A 583 9.86 -10.17 -15.34
N THR A 584 10.34 -11.39 -15.60
CA THR A 584 11.33 -11.65 -16.65
C THR A 584 11.11 -12.97 -17.38
N GLU A 585 11.71 -13.16 -18.56
CA GLU A 585 11.74 -14.49 -19.19
C GLU A 585 12.73 -15.42 -18.50
N GLU A 586 13.89 -14.90 -18.11
CA GLU A 586 14.92 -15.65 -17.39
C GLU A 586 15.43 -14.86 -16.18
N LEU A 587 15.57 -15.55 -15.05
CA LEU A 587 16.21 -14.99 -13.86
C LEU A 587 17.72 -14.89 -14.05
N PRO A 588 18.37 -13.86 -13.47
CA PRO A 588 19.82 -13.73 -13.52
C PRO A 588 20.51 -14.92 -12.83
N ASN A 589 21.61 -15.40 -13.43
CA ASN A 589 22.33 -16.59 -12.96
C ASN A 589 23.09 -16.38 -11.64
N ASP A 590 23.35 -15.12 -11.29
CA ASP A 590 24.17 -14.73 -10.16
C ASP A 590 23.36 -14.10 -9.01
N ILE A 591 22.04 -14.35 -8.96
CA ILE A 591 21.14 -13.75 -7.95
C ILE A 591 21.58 -14.06 -6.51
N ARG A 592 22.28 -15.19 -6.31
CA ARG A 592 22.94 -15.59 -5.05
C ARG A 592 23.83 -14.52 -4.42
N TYR A 593 24.31 -13.52 -5.17
CA TYR A 593 25.14 -12.45 -4.63
C TYR A 593 24.34 -11.32 -3.96
N LEU A 594 23.01 -11.31 -4.08
CA LEU A 594 22.12 -10.36 -3.43
C LEU A 594 21.87 -10.76 -1.96
N ILE A 595 22.93 -10.83 -1.16
CA ILE A 595 22.89 -11.36 0.21
C ILE A 595 22.04 -10.54 1.19
N SER A 596 21.76 -9.27 0.87
CA SER A 596 20.93 -8.38 1.67
C SER A 596 19.45 -8.43 1.29
N LEU A 597 19.08 -9.23 0.28
CA LEU A 597 17.71 -9.29 -0.22
C LEU A 597 16.78 -9.93 0.81
N ARG A 598 15.71 -9.21 1.15
CA ARG A 598 14.68 -9.58 2.14
C ARG A 598 13.34 -9.85 1.48
N PHE A 599 13.03 -9.13 0.41
CA PHE A 599 11.78 -9.24 -0.34
C PHE A 599 12.07 -9.53 -1.81
N LEU A 600 11.52 -10.64 -2.32
CA LEU A 600 11.64 -11.01 -3.73
C LEU A 600 10.27 -11.45 -4.26
N ILE A 601 9.79 -10.75 -5.29
CA ILE A 601 8.70 -11.23 -6.15
C ILE A 601 9.28 -11.40 -7.55
N PHE A 602 9.02 -12.54 -8.20
CA PHE A 602 9.40 -12.71 -9.58
C PHE A 602 8.44 -13.55 -10.42
N SER A 603 8.54 -13.37 -11.74
CA SER A 603 8.03 -14.30 -12.75
C SER A 603 9.16 -14.78 -13.66
N THR A 604 9.03 -15.97 -14.22
CA THR A 604 9.99 -16.55 -15.17
C THR A 604 9.29 -17.43 -16.21
N LYS A 605 9.90 -17.56 -17.40
CA LYS A 605 9.54 -18.54 -18.43
C LYS A 605 10.41 -19.80 -18.37
N GLN A 606 11.35 -19.86 -17.43
CA GLN A 606 12.20 -21.04 -17.21
C GLN A 606 11.39 -22.22 -16.66
N LYS A 607 11.73 -23.44 -17.10
CA LYS A 607 11.12 -24.69 -16.62
C LYS A 607 11.57 -25.11 -15.23
N CYS A 608 12.80 -24.74 -14.83
CA CYS A 608 13.39 -25.15 -13.56
C CYS A 608 14.34 -24.06 -13.03
N LEU A 609 14.36 -23.89 -11.70
CA LEU A 609 15.12 -22.84 -11.00
C LEU A 609 16.43 -23.30 -10.34
N ALA A 610 16.84 -24.55 -10.55
CA ALA A 610 17.98 -25.15 -9.85
C ALA A 610 19.34 -24.43 -10.03
N LYS A 611 19.51 -23.61 -11.08
CA LYS A 611 20.80 -22.98 -11.43
C LYS A 611 20.98 -21.56 -10.91
N ASN A 612 19.92 -20.92 -10.44
CA ASN A 612 19.94 -19.50 -10.08
C ASN A 612 20.59 -19.25 -8.71
N GLY A 613 20.58 -20.23 -7.80
CA GLY A 613 21.15 -20.10 -6.46
C GLY A 613 20.27 -19.28 -5.51
N LEU A 614 18.95 -19.39 -5.65
CA LEU A 614 17.96 -18.72 -4.79
C LEU A 614 18.09 -19.17 -3.33
N GLY A 615 18.45 -20.43 -3.08
CA GLY A 615 18.69 -20.95 -1.72
C GLY A 615 19.83 -20.25 -0.96
N CYS A 616 20.68 -19.48 -1.64
CA CYS A 616 21.75 -18.70 -1.00
C CYS A 616 21.26 -17.39 -0.34
N LEU A 617 20.00 -16.99 -0.55
CA LEU A 617 19.44 -15.72 -0.07
C LEU A 617 19.05 -15.79 1.42
N THR A 618 20.05 -15.90 2.29
CA THR A 618 19.85 -16.15 3.73
C THR A 618 19.09 -15.05 4.51
N SER A 619 19.00 -13.85 3.94
CA SER A 619 18.27 -12.71 4.51
C SER A 619 16.81 -12.64 4.08
N LEU A 620 16.36 -13.52 3.18
CA LEU A 620 15.02 -13.45 2.59
C LEU A 620 13.94 -13.72 3.64
N ARG A 621 12.91 -12.86 3.65
CA ARG A 621 11.71 -12.91 4.50
C ARG A 621 10.45 -13.20 3.68
N PHE A 622 10.40 -12.70 2.45
CA PHE A 622 9.26 -12.84 1.55
C PHE A 622 9.73 -13.33 0.18
N LEU A 623 9.09 -14.40 -0.31
CA LEU A 623 9.29 -14.96 -1.63
C LEU A 623 7.96 -15.14 -2.34
N GLY A 624 7.74 -14.41 -3.43
CA GLY A 624 6.60 -14.57 -4.33
C GLY A 624 7.03 -15.08 -5.70
N ILE A 625 6.50 -16.22 -6.11
CA ILE A 625 6.64 -16.79 -7.45
C ILE A 625 5.29 -16.62 -8.13
N VAL A 626 5.18 -15.67 -9.06
CA VAL A 626 3.90 -15.25 -9.63
C VAL A 626 3.94 -15.36 -11.15
N GLY A 627 2.92 -15.95 -11.75
CA GLY A 627 2.74 -15.95 -13.21
C GLY A 627 3.81 -16.73 -13.99
N SER A 628 4.53 -17.65 -13.34
CA SER A 628 5.58 -18.45 -13.98
C SER A 628 4.97 -19.68 -14.66
N LYS A 629 4.30 -19.47 -15.81
CA LYS A 629 3.46 -20.48 -16.46
C LYS A 629 4.20 -21.72 -16.94
N ASN A 630 5.48 -21.62 -17.27
CA ASN A 630 6.29 -22.73 -17.77
C ASN A 630 7.05 -23.48 -16.66
N LEU A 631 6.98 -23.00 -15.43
CA LEU A 631 7.77 -23.51 -14.32
C LEU A 631 7.23 -24.86 -13.89
N GLU A 632 7.99 -25.92 -14.14
CA GLU A 632 7.63 -27.30 -13.79
C GLU A 632 8.17 -27.68 -12.40
N TYR A 633 9.36 -27.16 -12.04
CA TYR A 633 10.05 -27.49 -10.78
C TYR A 633 10.71 -26.28 -10.14
N LEU A 634 10.57 -26.14 -8.82
CA LEU A 634 11.29 -25.14 -8.02
C LEU A 634 12.77 -25.56 -7.81
N PHE A 635 13.46 -24.87 -6.90
CA PHE A 635 14.85 -25.17 -6.53
C PHE A 635 14.91 -25.98 -5.23
N GLU A 636 15.91 -26.87 -5.11
CA GLU A 636 16.04 -27.82 -4.00
C GLU A 636 16.94 -27.36 -2.84
N ASP A 637 17.55 -26.17 -2.93
CA ASP A 637 18.50 -25.66 -1.94
C ASP A 637 17.85 -24.73 -0.89
N MET A 638 16.58 -24.97 -0.51
CA MET A 638 15.83 -24.11 0.43
C MET A 638 16.38 -24.07 1.88
N GLN A 639 17.32 -24.94 2.24
CA GLN A 639 17.94 -24.96 3.58
C GLN A 639 18.62 -23.64 4.00
N GLY A 640 19.02 -22.80 3.03
CA GLY A 640 19.61 -21.50 3.32
C GLY A 640 18.59 -20.42 3.67
N LEU A 641 17.31 -20.62 3.34
CA LEU A 641 16.22 -19.64 3.53
C LEU A 641 15.62 -19.70 4.94
N LYS A 642 16.49 -19.70 5.97
CA LYS A 642 16.12 -19.96 7.37
C LYS A 642 15.19 -18.93 8.00
N HIS A 643 15.07 -17.75 7.39
CA HIS A 643 14.26 -16.66 7.89
C HIS A 643 13.06 -16.34 6.99
N LEU A 644 12.81 -17.17 5.97
CA LEU A 644 11.67 -16.97 5.08
C LEU A 644 10.38 -17.14 5.87
N ARG A 645 9.55 -16.10 5.90
CA ARG A 645 8.29 -16.05 6.64
C ARG A 645 7.07 -16.19 5.73
N THR A 646 7.15 -15.68 4.51
CA THR A 646 6.05 -15.74 3.54
C THR A 646 6.51 -16.35 2.24
N LEU A 647 5.81 -17.39 1.79
CA LEU A 647 5.96 -17.99 0.47
C LEU A 647 4.62 -17.93 -0.27
N ILE A 648 4.64 -17.33 -1.45
CA ILE A 648 3.50 -17.24 -2.36
C ILE A 648 3.86 -17.92 -3.68
N ILE A 649 3.03 -18.84 -4.12
CA ILE A 649 3.11 -19.47 -5.45
C ILE A 649 1.75 -19.23 -6.11
N SER A 650 1.71 -18.36 -7.11
CA SER A 650 0.46 -17.96 -7.76
C SER A 650 0.58 -18.04 -9.28
N LYS A 651 -0.42 -18.59 -9.96
CA LYS A 651 -0.49 -18.67 -11.43
C LYS A 651 0.70 -19.43 -12.06
N CYS A 652 1.13 -20.50 -11.38
CA CYS A 652 2.19 -21.41 -11.83
C CYS A 652 1.57 -22.70 -12.39
N VAL A 653 0.84 -22.57 -13.50
CA VAL A 653 -0.03 -23.64 -14.03
C VAL A 653 0.70 -24.95 -14.38
N SER A 654 1.97 -24.88 -14.79
CA SER A 654 2.77 -26.08 -15.12
C SER A 654 3.51 -26.70 -13.94
N LEU A 655 3.43 -26.12 -12.74
CA LEU A 655 4.18 -26.59 -11.58
C LEU A 655 3.64 -27.94 -11.13
N ILE A 656 4.50 -28.94 -11.05
CA ILE A 656 4.10 -30.34 -10.84
C ILE A 656 4.09 -30.68 -9.35
N SER A 657 5.12 -30.25 -8.62
CA SER A 657 5.30 -30.57 -7.20
C SER A 657 6.09 -29.49 -6.46
N LEU A 658 6.00 -29.51 -5.13
CA LEU A 658 6.83 -28.70 -4.25
C LEU A 658 8.12 -29.45 -3.87
N PRO A 659 9.26 -28.75 -3.71
CA PRO A 659 10.53 -29.39 -3.41
C PRO A 659 10.57 -29.89 -1.95
N GLN A 660 11.15 -31.09 -1.73
CA GLN A 660 11.23 -31.68 -0.40
C GLN A 660 12.02 -30.82 0.60
N SER A 661 12.95 -30.01 0.07
CA SER A 661 13.75 -29.05 0.83
C SER A 661 12.93 -27.94 1.51
N MET A 662 11.65 -27.76 1.18
CA MET A 662 10.74 -26.87 1.92
C MET A 662 10.72 -27.17 3.42
N LYS A 663 10.99 -28.42 3.83
CA LYS A 663 11.05 -28.82 5.25
C LYS A 663 12.00 -28.03 6.13
N TYR A 664 12.99 -27.39 5.51
CA TYR A 664 13.98 -26.59 6.21
C TYR A 664 13.51 -25.14 6.49
N LEU A 665 12.34 -24.75 5.99
CA LEU A 665 11.75 -23.41 6.17
C LEU A 665 11.06 -23.27 7.52
N THR A 666 11.83 -23.37 8.61
CA THR A 666 11.29 -23.42 9.97
C THR A 666 10.63 -22.12 10.46
N ALA A 667 10.96 -21.00 9.82
CA ALA A 667 10.41 -19.68 10.11
C ALA A 667 9.18 -19.32 9.24
N LEU A 668 8.71 -20.24 8.39
CA LEU A 668 7.60 -19.98 7.48
C LEU A 668 6.29 -19.84 8.26
N GLU A 669 5.69 -18.66 8.17
CA GLU A 669 4.45 -18.27 8.86
C GLU A 669 3.26 -18.23 7.90
N THR A 670 3.46 -17.92 6.62
CA THR A 670 2.39 -17.82 5.63
C THR A 670 2.75 -18.56 4.36
N LEU A 671 1.89 -19.50 3.97
CA LEU A 671 1.96 -20.20 2.69
C LEU A 671 0.68 -19.95 1.90
N ILE A 672 0.83 -19.42 0.69
CA ILE A 672 -0.29 -19.15 -0.23
C ILE A 672 0.01 -19.84 -1.55
N ILE A 673 -0.90 -20.71 -1.97
CA ILE A 673 -0.83 -21.39 -3.26
C ILE A 673 -2.13 -21.12 -4.00
N GLU A 674 -2.03 -20.48 -5.16
CA GLU A 674 -3.17 -20.04 -5.96
C GLU A 674 -2.99 -20.41 -7.43
N ASP A 675 -4.03 -20.93 -8.07
CA ASP A 675 -4.08 -21.09 -9.53
C ASP A 675 -2.88 -21.87 -10.09
N CYS A 676 -2.61 -23.02 -9.47
CA CYS A 676 -1.54 -23.95 -9.85
C CYS A 676 -2.18 -25.26 -10.32
N GLU A 677 -2.61 -25.29 -11.58
CA GLU A 677 -3.44 -26.36 -12.13
C GLU A 677 -2.83 -27.76 -11.98
N ASN A 678 -1.58 -27.97 -12.39
CA ASN A 678 -0.94 -29.29 -12.37
C ASN A 678 -0.29 -29.65 -11.02
N LEU A 679 -0.45 -28.82 -9.99
CA LEU A 679 0.30 -28.98 -8.75
C LEU A 679 -0.29 -30.08 -7.90
N ASN A 680 0.47 -31.16 -7.78
CA ASN A 680 0.17 -32.24 -6.86
C ASN A 680 0.89 -32.00 -5.52
N LEU A 681 0.12 -31.91 -4.44
CA LEU A 681 0.61 -31.74 -3.06
C LEU A 681 0.70 -33.06 -2.28
N THR A 682 0.29 -34.18 -2.89
CA THR A 682 0.50 -35.53 -2.33
C THR A 682 1.99 -35.87 -2.34
N MET A 683 2.40 -36.72 -1.42
CA MET A 683 3.81 -37.05 -1.23
C MET A 683 3.98 -38.56 -1.34
N GLU A 684 4.99 -38.98 -2.08
CA GLU A 684 5.34 -40.40 -2.15
C GLU A 684 5.83 -40.87 -0.77
N GLU A 685 5.15 -41.87 -0.22
CA GLU A 685 5.49 -42.49 1.07
C GLU A 685 6.90 -43.12 1.00
N GLY A 686 7.91 -42.35 1.41
CA GLY A 686 9.31 -42.78 1.49
C GLY A 686 9.99 -42.27 2.76
N GLN A 687 10.06 -43.13 3.80
CA GLN A 687 10.98 -43.11 4.96
C GLN A 687 11.31 -41.77 5.67
N ALA A 688 10.52 -40.71 5.50
CA ALA A 688 10.79 -39.37 6.04
C ALA A 688 9.69 -38.82 6.96
N ASP A 689 8.89 -39.69 7.59
CA ASP A 689 7.74 -39.30 8.41
C ASP A 689 8.08 -38.41 9.63
N GLN A 690 9.34 -38.36 10.07
CA GLN A 690 9.78 -37.58 11.24
C GLN A 690 10.33 -36.16 10.93
N ASP A 691 10.60 -35.83 9.67
CA ASP A 691 11.43 -34.66 9.32
C ASP A 691 10.64 -33.39 8.97
N TRP A 692 9.34 -33.51 8.66
CA TRP A 692 8.47 -32.40 8.23
C TRP A 692 7.82 -31.61 9.37
N ALA A 693 8.06 -32.02 10.61
CA ALA A 693 7.47 -31.43 11.83
C ALA A 693 8.05 -30.05 12.25
N ARG A 694 8.48 -29.19 11.31
CA ARG A 694 9.18 -27.93 11.65
C ARG A 694 8.57 -26.65 11.11
N PHE A 695 7.47 -26.69 10.36
CA PHE A 695 6.77 -25.47 9.95
C PHE A 695 6.10 -24.78 11.13
N SER A 696 6.15 -23.46 11.18
CA SER A 696 5.42 -22.65 12.16
C SER A 696 4.35 -21.81 11.47
N LEU A 697 3.61 -22.42 10.54
CA LEU A 697 2.60 -21.72 9.75
C LEU A 697 1.53 -21.15 10.67
N GLN A 698 1.19 -19.90 10.43
CA GLN A 698 0.08 -19.16 11.01
C GLN A 698 -1.07 -19.04 10.01
N ARG A 699 -0.76 -18.95 8.70
CA ARG A 699 -1.75 -18.79 7.64
C ARG A 699 -1.47 -19.76 6.50
N LEU A 700 -2.45 -20.60 6.17
CA LEU A 700 -2.42 -21.49 5.01
C LEU A 700 -3.61 -21.16 4.09
N ILE A 701 -3.30 -20.81 2.84
CA ILE A 701 -4.32 -20.42 1.86
C ILE A 701 -4.09 -21.24 0.59
N LEU A 702 -5.08 -22.07 0.24
CA LEU A 702 -5.08 -22.88 -0.97
C LEU A 702 -6.26 -22.46 -1.83
N LYS A 703 -6.00 -22.03 -3.06
CA LYS A 703 -7.02 -21.53 -3.97
C LYS A 703 -6.86 -22.09 -5.37
N GLN A 704 -7.97 -22.56 -5.94
CA GLN A 704 -8.03 -23.01 -7.34
C GLN A 704 -6.94 -24.06 -7.63
N LEU A 705 -6.99 -25.17 -6.90
CA LEU A 705 -6.08 -26.31 -7.04
C LEU A 705 -6.89 -27.55 -7.47
N PRO A 706 -7.03 -27.82 -8.78
CA PRO A 706 -7.88 -28.90 -9.27
C PRO A 706 -7.29 -30.29 -8.98
N GLU A 707 -5.96 -30.45 -8.92
CA GLU A 707 -5.32 -31.73 -8.58
C GLU A 707 -5.34 -32.03 -7.06
N LEU A 708 -5.90 -31.13 -6.25
CA LEU A 708 -6.04 -31.32 -4.80
C LEU A 708 -7.24 -32.22 -4.48
N VAL A 709 -7.05 -33.54 -4.52
CA VAL A 709 -8.09 -34.53 -4.18
C VAL A 709 -8.14 -34.83 -2.68
N GLU A 710 -6.97 -34.94 -2.04
CA GLU A 710 -6.81 -35.17 -0.62
C GLU A 710 -6.04 -34.01 0.02
N PHE A 711 -6.35 -33.71 1.28
CA PHE A 711 -5.65 -32.63 1.98
C PHE A 711 -4.21 -33.05 2.30
N PRO A 712 -3.20 -32.21 1.98
CA PRO A 712 -1.80 -32.46 2.31
C PRO A 712 -1.54 -32.32 3.82
N GLU A 713 -1.79 -33.39 4.59
CA GLU A 713 -1.67 -33.37 6.06
C GLU A 713 -0.32 -32.88 6.57
N TRP A 714 0.73 -33.09 5.77
CA TRP A 714 2.06 -32.65 6.10
C TRP A 714 2.22 -31.14 6.28
N LEU A 715 1.39 -30.34 5.63
CA LEU A 715 1.35 -28.88 5.83
C LEU A 715 0.89 -28.53 7.25
N LEU A 716 0.15 -29.42 7.91
CA LEU A 716 -0.39 -29.22 9.26
C LEU A 716 0.49 -29.82 10.35
N ARG A 717 1.23 -30.91 10.06
CA ARG A 717 1.98 -31.70 11.07
C ARG A 717 2.93 -30.86 11.94
N GLY A 718 3.58 -29.83 11.37
CA GLY A 718 4.46 -28.93 12.13
C GLY A 718 3.75 -27.78 12.83
N SER A 719 2.54 -27.43 12.40
CA SER A 719 1.89 -26.14 12.69
C SER A 719 0.64 -26.26 13.57
N THR A 720 0.49 -27.37 14.28
CA THR A 720 -0.67 -27.68 15.13
C THR A 720 -0.91 -26.67 16.26
N ASN A 721 0.13 -25.96 16.71
CA ASN A 721 0.03 -24.94 17.77
C ASN A 721 0.19 -23.50 17.25
N THR A 722 0.41 -23.31 15.95
CA THR A 722 0.70 -22.00 15.36
C THR A 722 -0.33 -21.55 14.34
N LEU A 723 -1.01 -22.49 13.67
CA LEU A 723 -1.93 -22.19 12.59
C LEU A 723 -3.17 -21.45 13.14
N GLN A 724 -3.45 -20.26 12.59
CA GLN A 724 -4.52 -19.36 13.00
C GLN A 724 -5.58 -19.19 11.90
N LEU A 725 -5.19 -19.29 10.64
CA LEU A 725 -6.08 -19.18 9.48
C LEU A 725 -5.86 -20.33 8.50
N LEU A 726 -6.95 -21.01 8.14
CA LEU A 726 -7.01 -21.93 7.01
C LEU A 726 -8.06 -21.45 6.02
N LYS A 727 -7.65 -21.14 4.77
CA LYS A 727 -8.56 -20.72 3.72
C LYS A 727 -8.47 -21.65 2.51
N LEU A 728 -9.61 -22.24 2.14
CA LEU A 728 -9.79 -23.12 1.00
C LEU A 728 -10.80 -22.47 0.05
N ARG A 729 -10.37 -22.19 -1.18
CA ARG A 729 -11.26 -21.53 -2.15
C ARG A 729 -11.19 -22.17 -3.52
N MET A 730 -12.33 -22.54 -4.09
CA MET A 730 -12.39 -23.16 -5.44
C MET A 730 -11.50 -24.42 -5.55
N CYS A 731 -11.33 -25.17 -4.47
CA CYS A 731 -10.68 -26.48 -4.45
C CYS A 731 -11.73 -27.58 -4.65
N THR A 732 -12.32 -27.63 -5.85
CA THR A 732 -13.55 -28.38 -6.12
C THR A 732 -13.43 -29.89 -5.99
N ASN A 733 -12.22 -30.44 -6.09
CA ASN A 733 -11.97 -31.88 -6.02
C ASN A 733 -11.56 -32.36 -4.63
N LEU A 734 -11.38 -31.45 -3.66
CA LEU A 734 -11.02 -31.79 -2.28
C LEU A 734 -12.27 -32.28 -1.55
N LYS A 735 -12.26 -33.57 -1.18
CA LYS A 735 -13.46 -34.24 -0.67
C LYS A 735 -13.60 -34.22 0.84
N GLU A 736 -12.51 -34.19 1.58
CA GLU A 736 -12.56 -34.29 3.04
C GLU A 736 -11.48 -33.42 3.70
N LEU A 737 -11.81 -32.97 4.91
CA LEU A 737 -10.85 -32.34 5.81
C LEU A 737 -10.08 -33.40 6.61
N PRO A 738 -8.78 -33.19 6.88
CA PRO A 738 -7.97 -34.15 7.62
C PRO A 738 -8.38 -34.19 9.10
N ALA A 739 -8.41 -35.38 9.70
CA ALA A 739 -8.85 -35.58 11.09
C ALA A 739 -7.97 -34.81 12.10
N CYS A 740 -6.71 -34.53 11.76
CA CYS A 740 -5.80 -33.79 12.63
C CYS A 740 -6.21 -32.33 12.89
N LEU A 741 -7.11 -31.75 12.07
CA LEU A 741 -7.62 -30.38 12.28
C LEU A 741 -8.32 -30.20 13.63
N GLN A 742 -8.98 -31.25 14.13
CA GLN A 742 -9.65 -31.24 15.44
C GLN A 742 -8.68 -30.93 16.60
N ASN A 743 -7.39 -31.23 16.42
CA ASN A 743 -6.35 -31.03 17.43
C ASN A 743 -5.66 -29.67 17.32
N ILE A 744 -5.97 -28.86 16.29
CA ILE A 744 -5.34 -27.54 16.08
C ILE A 744 -6.13 -26.48 16.85
N VAL A 745 -5.82 -26.36 18.13
CA VAL A 745 -6.50 -25.42 19.05
C VAL A 745 -6.14 -23.95 18.79
N SER A 746 -5.08 -23.68 18.04
CA SER A 746 -4.67 -22.31 17.68
C SER A 746 -5.52 -21.70 16.56
N LEU A 747 -6.26 -22.53 15.80
CA LEU A 747 -7.01 -22.12 14.61
C LEU A 747 -8.17 -21.20 15.00
N GLN A 748 -8.09 -19.94 14.57
CA GLN A 748 -9.08 -18.90 14.88
C GLN A 748 -10.16 -18.82 13.80
N GLN A 749 -9.77 -19.03 12.55
CA GLN A 749 -10.63 -18.85 11.41
C GLN A 749 -10.42 -19.96 10.38
N ILE A 750 -11.52 -20.52 9.88
CA ILE A 750 -11.54 -21.36 8.69
C ILE A 750 -12.52 -20.78 7.67
N VAL A 751 -12.06 -20.69 6.42
CA VAL A 751 -12.86 -20.15 5.31
C VAL A 751 -12.89 -21.18 4.19
N ILE A 752 -14.09 -21.65 3.83
CA ILE A 752 -14.34 -22.57 2.73
C ILE A 752 -15.32 -21.92 1.76
N GLU A 753 -14.83 -21.56 0.58
CA GLU A 753 -15.60 -20.85 -0.44
C GLU A 753 -15.56 -21.57 -1.78
N TYR A 754 -16.72 -21.79 -2.41
CA TYR A 754 -16.81 -22.45 -3.72
C TYR A 754 -16.15 -23.85 -3.76
N CYS A 755 -16.26 -24.59 -2.65
CA CYS A 755 -15.85 -25.99 -2.52
C CYS A 755 -17.10 -26.80 -2.13
N ASP A 756 -18.01 -27.02 -3.09
CA ASP A 756 -19.40 -27.43 -2.80
C ASP A 756 -19.47 -28.72 -1.96
N GLU A 757 -18.81 -29.81 -2.40
CA GLU A 757 -18.79 -31.08 -1.64
C GLU A 757 -18.21 -30.93 -0.23
N LEU A 758 -17.12 -30.18 -0.08
CA LEU A 758 -16.47 -29.97 1.22
C LEU A 758 -17.32 -29.10 2.15
N SER A 759 -18.03 -28.13 1.59
CA SER A 759 -18.86 -27.20 2.36
C SER A 759 -20.09 -27.91 2.94
N GLU A 760 -20.73 -28.81 2.19
CA GLU A 760 -21.80 -29.69 2.67
C GLU A 760 -21.32 -30.58 3.84
N ARG A 761 -20.12 -31.15 3.73
CA ARG A 761 -19.53 -31.95 4.81
C ARG A 761 -19.18 -31.14 6.05
N CYS A 762 -18.96 -29.84 5.90
CA CYS A 762 -18.66 -28.91 7.00
C CYS A 762 -19.91 -28.24 7.56
N GLU A 763 -21.11 -28.59 7.09
CA GLU A 763 -22.35 -27.98 7.54
C GLU A 763 -22.58 -28.17 9.05
N ARG A 764 -23.05 -27.11 9.71
CA ARG A 764 -23.15 -27.05 11.17
C ARG A 764 -24.09 -28.12 11.72
N GLY A 765 -23.57 -29.00 12.58
CA GLY A 765 -24.35 -29.99 13.32
C GLY A 765 -24.76 -31.25 12.52
N GLU A 766 -24.73 -31.18 11.19
CA GLU A 766 -25.17 -32.27 10.30
C GLU A 766 -24.04 -32.83 9.44
N GLY A 767 -23.03 -32.01 9.11
CA GLY A 767 -21.92 -32.39 8.24
C GLY A 767 -20.94 -33.39 8.87
N GLU A 768 -20.49 -34.37 8.08
CA GLU A 768 -19.54 -35.41 8.52
C GLU A 768 -18.22 -34.85 9.06
N ASP A 769 -17.76 -33.73 8.52
CA ASP A 769 -16.51 -33.08 8.90
C ASP A 769 -16.71 -31.97 9.94
N TRP A 770 -17.96 -31.66 10.34
CA TRP A 770 -18.26 -30.62 11.34
C TRP A 770 -17.49 -30.84 12.66
N SER A 771 -17.42 -32.09 13.13
CA SER A 771 -16.70 -32.45 14.36
C SER A 771 -15.19 -32.12 14.31
N LYS A 772 -14.61 -31.97 13.11
CA LYS A 772 -13.20 -31.63 12.89
C LYS A 772 -12.93 -30.12 13.02
N ILE A 773 -13.97 -29.29 12.88
CA ILE A 773 -13.86 -27.82 12.82
C ILE A 773 -14.71 -27.09 13.87
N ALA A 774 -15.58 -27.79 14.60
CA ALA A 774 -16.53 -27.20 15.54
C ALA A 774 -15.87 -26.38 16.68
N HIS A 775 -14.61 -26.63 17.01
CA HIS A 775 -13.85 -25.88 18.02
C HIS A 775 -13.35 -24.52 17.54
N ILE A 776 -13.45 -24.21 16.23
CA ILE A 776 -12.94 -22.99 15.63
C ILE A 776 -13.92 -21.83 15.89
N PRO A 777 -13.45 -20.66 16.36
CA PRO A 777 -14.30 -19.51 16.65
C PRO A 777 -15.08 -18.98 15.43
N GLU A 778 -14.39 -18.85 14.30
CA GLU A 778 -14.93 -18.23 13.09
C GLU A 778 -14.90 -19.22 11.92
N ILE A 779 -16.09 -19.65 11.47
CA ILE A 779 -16.26 -20.60 10.37
C ILE A 779 -17.05 -19.89 9.27
N VAL A 780 -16.45 -19.75 8.09
CA VAL A 780 -17.11 -19.14 6.92
C VAL A 780 -17.30 -20.21 5.85
N LEU A 781 -18.57 -20.51 5.52
CA LEU A 781 -18.94 -21.44 4.45
C LEU A 781 -19.73 -20.67 3.37
N HIS A 782 -19.33 -20.82 2.09
CA HIS A 782 -19.98 -20.15 0.95
C HIS A 782 -20.11 -18.61 1.09
N GLY A 783 -19.23 -17.97 1.87
CA GLY A 783 -19.30 -16.53 2.15
C GLY A 783 -20.35 -16.14 3.20
N SER A 784 -20.91 -17.09 3.95
CA SER A 784 -21.75 -16.87 5.14
C SER A 784 -20.98 -17.21 6.42
N GLU A 785 -20.96 -16.29 7.39
CA GLU A 785 -20.36 -16.50 8.72
C GLU A 785 -21.27 -17.39 9.58
N ILE A 786 -20.70 -18.45 10.16
CA ILE A 786 -21.35 -19.35 11.11
C ILE A 786 -20.58 -19.22 12.44
N ASN A 787 -21.10 -18.43 13.38
CA ASN A 787 -20.48 -18.29 14.70
C ASN A 787 -20.68 -19.55 15.55
N SER A 788 -19.60 -20.06 16.14
CA SER A 788 -19.60 -21.29 16.97
C SER A 788 -20.18 -21.12 18.38
N THR A 789 -20.65 -19.91 18.76
CA THR A 789 -21.05 -19.60 20.15
C THR A 789 -22.55 -19.53 20.43
N ASP A 790 -23.42 -19.84 19.47
CA ASP A 790 -24.87 -19.98 19.75
C ASP A 790 -25.21 -21.39 20.25
N ASP A 791 -24.82 -21.68 21.50
CA ASP A 791 -25.41 -22.76 22.32
C ASP A 791 -26.23 -22.12 23.44
N SER A 792 -27.44 -21.66 23.13
CA SER A 792 -28.50 -21.58 24.14
C SER A 792 -29.91 -21.67 23.52
N HIS A 793 -30.65 -22.67 24.01
CA HIS A 793 -32.10 -22.85 23.95
C HIS A 793 -32.73 -23.50 22.70
N ILE A 794 -32.64 -24.83 22.63
CA ILE A 794 -33.82 -25.65 22.34
C ILE A 794 -33.87 -26.80 23.36
N ASP A 795 -34.53 -26.54 24.50
CA ASP A 795 -35.21 -27.59 25.25
C ASP A 795 -36.34 -26.96 26.08
N SER A 796 -37.56 -27.08 25.58
CA SER A 796 -38.78 -27.18 26.40
C SER A 796 -39.92 -27.66 25.51
N THR A 797 -40.02 -28.98 25.45
CA THR A 797 -41.29 -29.68 25.25
C THR A 797 -42.31 -29.20 26.29
N SER A 798 -43.50 -28.81 25.82
CA SER A 798 -44.69 -28.72 26.65
C SER A 798 -45.84 -29.41 25.92
N GLU A 799 -46.17 -30.61 26.39
CA GLU A 799 -47.56 -31.10 26.43
C GLU A 799 -48.06 -30.88 27.86
N ASP A 800 -49.27 -30.31 27.93
CA ASP A 800 -50.18 -30.07 29.07
C ASP A 800 -49.77 -29.14 30.24
#